data_AF-A0A2E6VMP1-F1
#
_entry.id   AF-A0A2E6VMP1-F1
#
_cell.length_a   1.000
_cell.length_b   1.000
_cell.length_c   1.000
_cell.angle_alpha   90.00
_cell.angle_beta   90.00
_cell.angle_gamma   90.00
#
_symmetry.space_group_name_H-M   'P 1'
#
loop_
_entity.id
_entity.type
_entity.pdbx_description
1 polymer ?
#
loop_
_entity_poly.entity_id
_entity_poly.type
_entity_poly.pdbx_seq_one_letter_code
_entity_poly.pdbx_strand_id
1 'polypeptide(L)'
;MPIKNNPSTVARAIQQALADKHLSGAEADQLLETVKKEGVTPAEVNQVVESLTAALRNDGLDFSSQSQEEVLNKLIGNLKDEQPHSGLPNTGSLSVMGMLTNRANLDHKDFPVKTYAGESIGIADNGELRVGDKQPLTDLKGPTDSLMKGLWALNRPGQVPASDAGKAALADQLVSGIADASRTTEKEGKYRRGQSIAASLGALTQMNVKLSEKQIKNLVDSKAFMHTPLQEGLLHRLLEKQENLSPEAKAAKEALKPDEDRTAVLAVYDKAVKHEHRLSFKDVKGETNETYLGALTFAKNKAAVENIDKGFLKWDQLESGYDKPFTATENEAMKARLESYVDNASAQKFTFGSFASKAERNVATLTSEKAVEDAMPGLQGDNPNLNGFPLSEKQSEYIQSILSNVQDKKAVEELRKSLATAHAVLGGEMPPSWGDAANPEKPMSEVAFRLFKEKADGYQDAADSSKTGKLDYRSFTKDLREEVESIRSRAEPRLLELGGTTPKWNGVGLDQETAAYLKDTLQKNTRSFMTVENLDRAVDVWAKHNGGEIKGDASGRFRAMVDSYKTNWPDRQAFDFNKLERMSSFAVRGEPMPKSIVNGREVSFAHFTTEVGKQVSGRINKSVVRREWMADRWGYRASQAVEVLDVVAEKTARGEGPVAELRKKFPGRDIEVRYAGTDGEHEQFTYVVDGFWGDKAFRQGSDGKLSEIEMPQEAAMFTGKISEEGVLSIRTPDRINVKDYPLNSTYGVGDTIDLPYRDRSVREQVEKGEEFITQNKLVEAKILGFTGDGRYHVELTNPKGEIEKKTVTLAEIRKANNPHWFSTKGSNFSDVSINVKTDADLKKFLDEAQPIIDRHLPKDGSLVGISAAALAKRQKACIKELMTYTADRVKYPTKKETAGIDAESKKYHELVDGWGRFELGELAKIEKGVCRHQCIFEHLLLQRAGIDSRLASGAANTSSNKFRGYHIWTEVTLADGGRYLSDQTWDDPTIPLWSGAYSVDKRRVEMYNRTARYDGQIEL
;
A
#
# COMPACT_ATOMS: atom_id res chain seq x y z
N MET A 1 -2.57 -15.01 6.96
CA MET A 1 -3.35 -15.55 8.10
C MET A 1 -3.67 -17.01 7.77
N PRO A 2 -3.56 -17.96 8.70
CA PRO A 2 -3.95 -19.33 8.42
C PRO A 2 -5.46 -19.35 8.15
N ILE A 3 -5.85 -19.95 7.03
CA ILE A 3 -7.25 -20.13 6.65
C ILE A 3 -7.85 -21.12 7.65
N LYS A 4 -8.45 -20.61 8.73
CA LYS A 4 -9.44 -21.38 9.49
C LYS A 4 -10.63 -21.64 8.56
N ASN A 5 -11.13 -22.87 8.60
CA ASN A 5 -12.26 -23.39 7.82
C ASN A 5 -11.90 -23.59 6.34
N ASN A 6 -11.11 -24.62 6.01
CA ASN A 6 -11.02 -25.11 4.63
C ASN A 6 -11.78 -26.45 4.48
N PRO A 7 -13.08 -26.42 4.11
CA PRO A 7 -13.91 -27.59 3.83
C PRO A 7 -13.31 -28.58 2.82
N SER A 8 -12.43 -28.08 1.94
CA SER A 8 -11.72 -28.92 0.98
C SER A 8 -10.70 -29.85 1.63
N THR A 9 -10.32 -29.64 2.90
CA THR A 9 -9.40 -30.51 3.65
C THR A 9 -10.09 -31.78 4.13
N VAL A 10 -11.31 -31.69 4.70
CA VAL A 10 -12.11 -32.86 5.09
C VAL A 10 -12.56 -33.63 3.84
N ALA A 11 -13.01 -32.91 2.81
CA ALA A 11 -13.35 -33.51 1.52
C ALA A 11 -12.13 -34.16 0.85
N ARG A 12 -10.94 -33.55 0.89
CA ARG A 12 -9.69 -34.19 0.41
C ARG A 12 -9.32 -35.39 1.24
N ALA A 13 -9.36 -35.32 2.57
CA ALA A 13 -8.99 -36.44 3.43
C ALA A 13 -9.89 -37.66 3.17
N ILE A 14 -11.18 -37.44 2.97
CA ILE A 14 -12.12 -38.50 2.57
C ILE A 14 -11.84 -38.95 1.13
N GLN A 15 -11.63 -38.04 0.17
CA GLN A 15 -11.29 -38.41 -1.22
C GLN A 15 -9.94 -39.15 -1.33
N GLN A 16 -8.97 -38.83 -0.48
CA GLN A 16 -7.67 -39.47 -0.37
C GLN A 16 -7.82 -40.87 0.23
N ALA A 17 -8.57 -41.00 1.34
CA ALA A 17 -8.92 -42.31 1.91
C ALA A 17 -9.75 -43.18 0.95
N LEU A 18 -10.59 -42.56 0.11
CA LEU A 18 -11.33 -43.20 -0.98
C LEU A 18 -10.41 -43.64 -2.14
N ALA A 19 -9.39 -42.85 -2.46
CA ALA A 19 -8.40 -43.20 -3.48
C ALA A 19 -7.52 -44.39 -3.04
N ASP A 20 -7.23 -44.50 -1.74
CA ASP A 20 -6.42 -45.56 -1.14
C ASP A 20 -7.23 -46.83 -0.80
N LYS A 21 -8.55 -46.84 -1.08
CA LYS A 21 -9.52 -47.93 -0.83
C LYS A 21 -9.66 -48.40 0.62
N HIS A 22 -9.01 -47.75 1.57
CA HIS A 22 -9.07 -48.08 3.00
C HIS A 22 -9.10 -46.80 3.83
N LEU A 23 -10.12 -46.65 4.67
CA LEU A 23 -10.11 -45.69 5.79
C LEU A 23 -9.70 -46.43 7.05
N SER A 24 -8.49 -46.19 7.55
CA SER A 24 -8.01 -46.82 8.79
C SER A 24 -8.70 -46.22 10.03
N GLY A 25 -8.73 -46.98 11.14
CA GLY A 25 -9.26 -46.46 12.41
C GLY A 25 -8.51 -45.22 12.92
N ALA A 26 -7.20 -45.11 12.64
CA ALA A 26 -6.38 -43.96 13.02
C ALA A 26 -6.69 -42.71 12.18
N GLU A 27 -6.90 -42.87 10.86
CA GLU A 27 -7.33 -41.76 10.00
C GLU A 27 -8.73 -41.30 10.37
N ALA A 28 -9.64 -42.22 10.66
CA ALA A 28 -10.98 -41.89 11.14
C ALA A 28 -10.95 -41.14 12.48
N ASP A 29 -10.11 -41.58 13.43
CA ASP A 29 -9.94 -40.90 14.72
C ASP A 29 -9.29 -39.51 14.56
N GLN A 30 -8.34 -39.33 13.64
CA GLN A 30 -7.74 -38.04 13.31
C GLN A 30 -8.74 -37.09 12.62
N LEU A 31 -9.57 -37.61 11.73
CA LEU A 31 -10.67 -36.87 11.09
C LEU A 31 -11.69 -36.42 12.14
N LEU A 32 -12.03 -37.31 13.09
CA LEU A 32 -12.92 -37.05 14.21
C LEU A 32 -12.34 -36.02 15.20
N GLU A 33 -11.04 -36.06 15.47
CA GLU A 33 -10.38 -35.08 16.33
C GLU A 33 -10.33 -33.69 15.68
N THR A 34 -10.12 -33.64 14.36
CA THR A 34 -10.17 -32.40 13.57
C THR A 34 -11.59 -31.80 13.59
N VAL A 35 -12.61 -32.64 13.36
CA VAL A 35 -14.04 -32.32 13.47
C VAL A 35 -14.40 -31.75 14.85
N LYS A 36 -13.91 -32.37 15.93
CA LYS A 36 -14.18 -31.94 17.32
C LYS A 36 -13.46 -30.65 17.72
N LYS A 37 -12.24 -30.44 17.22
CA LYS A 37 -11.41 -29.28 17.59
C LYS A 37 -11.82 -28.00 16.87
N GLU A 38 -12.34 -28.12 15.66
CA GLU A 38 -12.65 -26.98 14.79
C GLU A 38 -14.16 -26.72 14.66
N GLY A 39 -15.01 -27.68 15.03
CA GLY A 39 -16.45 -27.64 14.78
C GLY A 39 -16.79 -28.04 13.34
N VAL A 40 -18.02 -28.51 13.10
CA VAL A 40 -18.50 -28.90 11.76
C VAL A 40 -19.86 -28.28 11.50
N THR A 41 -20.04 -27.71 10.32
CA THR A 41 -21.31 -27.16 9.85
C THR A 41 -22.22 -28.27 9.29
N PRO A 42 -23.56 -28.09 9.30
CA PRO A 42 -24.49 -29.04 8.69
C PRO A 42 -24.20 -29.36 7.20
N ALA A 43 -23.72 -28.37 6.44
CA ALA A 43 -23.38 -28.53 5.03
C ALA A 43 -22.19 -29.47 4.83
N GLU A 44 -21.18 -29.39 5.70
CA GLU A 44 -20.02 -30.25 5.68
C GLU A 44 -20.41 -31.71 6.00
N VAL A 45 -21.26 -31.92 7.01
CA VAL A 45 -21.78 -33.26 7.34
C VAL A 45 -22.57 -33.86 6.16
N ASN A 46 -23.42 -33.05 5.52
CA ASN A 46 -24.18 -33.48 4.34
C ASN A 46 -23.26 -33.89 3.17
N GLN A 47 -22.17 -33.14 2.94
CA GLN A 47 -21.21 -33.44 1.87
C GLN A 47 -20.39 -34.71 2.14
N VAL A 48 -20.09 -35.00 3.41
CA VAL A 48 -19.48 -36.28 3.83
C VAL A 48 -20.43 -37.45 3.53
N VAL A 49 -21.71 -37.33 3.92
CA VAL A 49 -22.73 -38.35 3.65
C VAL A 49 -22.93 -38.60 2.16
N GLU A 50 -22.96 -37.54 1.33
CA GLU A 50 -23.03 -37.65 -0.13
C GLU A 50 -21.83 -38.40 -0.71
N SER A 51 -20.62 -38.07 -0.26
CA SER A 51 -19.38 -38.68 -0.76
C SER A 51 -19.29 -40.17 -0.41
N LEU A 52 -19.70 -40.53 0.80
CA LEU A 52 -19.76 -41.93 1.26
C LEU A 52 -20.82 -42.74 0.49
N THR A 53 -22.00 -42.14 0.23
CA THR A 53 -23.06 -42.79 -0.56
C THR A 53 -22.61 -43.07 -1.99
N ALA A 54 -21.89 -42.13 -2.62
CA ALA A 54 -21.36 -42.29 -3.97
C ALA A 54 -20.26 -43.37 -4.03
N ALA A 55 -19.38 -43.42 -3.02
CA ALA A 55 -18.34 -44.44 -2.93
C ALA A 55 -18.89 -45.86 -2.76
N LEU A 56 -19.96 -46.01 -1.96
CA LEU A 56 -20.69 -47.27 -1.76
C LEU A 56 -21.31 -47.83 -3.04
N ARG A 57 -21.73 -46.96 -3.96
CA ARG A 57 -22.39 -47.38 -5.22
C ARG A 57 -21.40 -47.89 -6.27
N ASN A 58 -20.18 -47.35 -6.30
CA ASN A 58 -19.20 -47.63 -7.34
C ASN A 58 -18.26 -48.81 -7.00
N ASP A 59 -18.61 -49.65 -6.02
CA ASP A 59 -17.72 -50.67 -5.41
C ASP A 59 -16.32 -50.10 -5.03
N GLY A 60 -16.26 -48.79 -4.79
CA GLY A 60 -15.00 -48.05 -4.55
C GLY A 60 -14.47 -48.20 -3.13
N LEU A 61 -15.31 -48.70 -2.23
CA LEU A 61 -14.97 -49.06 -0.86
C LEU A 61 -15.46 -50.49 -0.57
N ASP A 62 -14.56 -51.34 -0.08
CA ASP A 62 -14.90 -52.69 0.40
C ASP A 62 -15.30 -52.60 1.89
N PHE A 63 -16.54 -53.00 2.19
CA PHE A 63 -17.13 -53.00 3.53
C PHE A 63 -17.41 -54.41 4.05
N SER A 64 -16.83 -55.43 3.42
CA SER A 64 -17.07 -56.83 3.79
C SER A 64 -16.50 -57.23 5.15
N SER A 65 -15.67 -56.38 5.78
CA SER A 65 -15.13 -56.62 7.12
C SER A 65 -15.90 -55.88 8.23
N GLN A 66 -16.19 -56.62 9.30
CA GLN A 66 -16.88 -56.12 10.49
C GLN A 66 -16.17 -54.92 11.15
N SER A 67 -14.83 -54.86 11.05
CA SER A 67 -14.03 -53.75 11.58
C SER A 67 -14.22 -52.44 10.81
N GLN A 68 -14.43 -52.48 9.48
CA GLN A 68 -14.66 -51.28 8.68
C GLN A 68 -16.08 -50.73 8.89
N GLU A 69 -17.06 -51.63 9.06
CA GLU A 69 -18.43 -51.26 9.42
C GLU A 69 -18.49 -50.56 10.79
N GLU A 70 -17.73 -51.04 11.78
CA GLU A 70 -17.61 -50.40 13.09
C GLU A 70 -16.98 -48.99 13.02
N VAL A 71 -15.92 -48.81 12.22
CA VAL A 71 -15.27 -47.49 12.03
C VAL A 71 -16.21 -46.50 11.39
N LEU A 72 -16.98 -46.90 10.38
CA LEU A 72 -17.94 -46.03 9.70
C LEU A 72 -19.14 -45.70 10.59
N ASN A 73 -19.67 -46.68 11.32
CA ASN A 73 -20.73 -46.46 12.30
C ASN A 73 -20.29 -45.51 13.42
N LYS A 74 -19.03 -45.59 13.85
CA LYS A 74 -18.41 -44.65 14.81
C LYS A 74 -18.26 -43.25 14.22
N LEU A 75 -17.79 -43.13 12.98
CA LEU A 75 -17.63 -41.84 12.29
C LEU A 75 -19.00 -41.14 12.11
N ILE A 76 -19.99 -41.84 11.56
CA ILE A 76 -21.33 -41.28 11.32
C ILE A 76 -22.10 -41.08 12.62
N GLY A 77 -21.94 -41.97 13.60
CA GLY A 77 -22.49 -41.80 14.94
C GLY A 77 -21.99 -40.52 15.61
N ASN A 78 -20.67 -40.27 15.55
CA ASN A 78 -20.10 -39.03 16.10
C ASN A 78 -20.51 -37.78 15.31
N LEU A 79 -20.59 -37.84 13.97
CA LEU A 79 -21.10 -36.73 13.15
C LEU A 79 -22.57 -36.41 13.50
N LYS A 80 -23.37 -37.44 13.81
CA LYS A 80 -24.74 -37.30 14.30
C LYS A 80 -24.80 -36.68 15.69
N ASP A 81 -23.89 -37.04 16.59
CA ASP A 81 -23.85 -36.48 17.95
C ASP A 81 -23.42 -35.01 17.96
N GLU A 82 -22.50 -34.62 17.08
CA GLU A 82 -22.05 -33.22 16.90
C GLU A 82 -23.07 -32.37 16.12
N GLN A 83 -23.80 -32.95 15.15
CA GLN A 83 -24.81 -32.27 14.32
C GLN A 83 -26.08 -33.13 14.09
N PRO A 84 -26.98 -33.25 15.11
CA PRO A 84 -28.13 -34.18 15.10
C PRO A 84 -29.24 -33.86 14.09
N HIS A 85 -29.13 -32.76 13.32
CA HIS A 85 -30.15 -32.29 12.37
C HIS A 85 -29.74 -32.36 10.88
N SER A 86 -28.58 -32.94 10.57
CA SER A 86 -27.96 -33.00 9.22
C SER A 86 -28.55 -34.06 8.27
N GLY A 87 -29.88 -34.19 8.21
CA GLY A 87 -30.55 -35.05 7.21
C GLY A 87 -30.34 -36.57 7.37
N LEU A 88 -29.80 -37.03 8.51
CA LEU A 88 -29.79 -38.42 8.95
C LEU A 88 -31.09 -38.69 9.74
N PRO A 89 -32.15 -39.26 9.13
CA PRO A 89 -33.43 -39.43 9.82
C PRO A 89 -33.29 -40.37 11.01
N ASN A 90 -33.96 -40.05 12.11
CA ASN A 90 -33.99 -40.86 13.32
C ASN A 90 -35.01 -42.00 13.15
N THR A 91 -34.76 -42.93 12.24
CA THR A 91 -35.62 -44.12 12.07
C THR A 91 -35.11 -45.22 13.00
N GLY A 92 -35.86 -45.56 14.04
CA GLY A 92 -35.52 -46.60 15.02
C GLY A 92 -35.44 -48.04 14.48
N SER A 93 -35.36 -48.24 13.16
CA SER A 93 -35.40 -49.57 12.51
C SER A 93 -34.40 -49.80 11.38
N LEU A 94 -33.57 -48.82 10.99
CA LEU A 94 -32.56 -48.97 9.93
C LEU A 94 -31.17 -48.61 10.45
N SER A 95 -30.19 -49.50 10.26
CA SER A 95 -28.78 -49.15 10.45
C SER A 95 -28.37 -48.08 9.42
N VAL A 96 -27.40 -47.23 9.78
CA VAL A 96 -26.85 -46.18 8.90
C VAL A 96 -26.40 -46.76 7.55
N MET A 97 -25.81 -47.97 7.57
CA MET A 97 -25.47 -48.72 6.36
C MET A 97 -26.70 -49.08 5.53
N GLY A 98 -27.80 -49.53 6.14
CA GLY A 98 -29.05 -49.80 5.42
C GLY A 98 -29.62 -48.55 4.72
N MET A 99 -29.41 -47.36 5.27
CA MET A 99 -29.79 -46.10 4.62
C MET A 99 -28.89 -45.76 3.41
N LEU A 100 -27.57 -45.88 3.57
CA LEU A 100 -26.62 -45.60 2.49
C LEU A 100 -26.74 -46.63 1.35
N THR A 101 -26.93 -47.91 1.65
CA THR A 101 -27.16 -48.99 0.68
C THR A 101 -28.48 -48.83 -0.07
N ASN A 102 -29.57 -48.43 0.61
CA ASN A 102 -30.84 -48.12 -0.07
C ASN A 102 -30.71 -46.93 -1.02
N ARG A 103 -29.93 -45.90 -0.66
CA ARG A 103 -29.61 -44.79 -1.57
C ARG A 103 -28.72 -45.23 -2.73
N ALA A 104 -27.79 -46.16 -2.51
CA ALA A 104 -26.90 -46.69 -3.53
C ALA A 104 -27.64 -47.52 -4.61
N ASN A 105 -28.67 -48.29 -4.23
CA ASN A 105 -29.31 -49.32 -5.08
C ASN A 105 -30.40 -48.83 -6.08
N LEU A 106 -30.61 -47.53 -6.27
CA LEU A 106 -31.73 -47.01 -7.08
C LEU A 106 -31.34 -46.74 -8.54
N ASP A 107 -31.81 -47.55 -9.50
CA ASP A 107 -31.46 -47.56 -10.95
C ASP A 107 -31.19 -46.18 -11.64
N HIS A 108 -30.19 -46.14 -12.53
CA HIS A 108 -29.47 -44.93 -12.97
C HIS A 108 -29.51 -44.64 -14.48
N LYS A 109 -30.41 -45.25 -15.25
CA LYS A 109 -30.35 -45.13 -16.71
C LYS A 109 -30.98 -43.82 -17.22
N ASP A 110 -30.11 -43.00 -17.84
CA ASP A 110 -30.39 -41.91 -18.78
C ASP A 110 -31.46 -40.89 -18.40
N PHE A 111 -31.12 -39.98 -17.48
CA PHE A 111 -31.82 -38.70 -17.44
C PHE A 111 -31.33 -37.75 -18.55
N PRO A 112 -32.23 -37.17 -19.36
CA PRO A 112 -31.87 -36.40 -20.55
C PRO A 112 -31.31 -35.00 -20.25
N VAL A 113 -31.41 -34.53 -19.01
CA VAL A 113 -31.01 -33.18 -18.58
C VAL A 113 -29.64 -33.21 -17.91
N LYS A 114 -28.82 -32.17 -18.14
CA LYS A 114 -27.46 -32.06 -17.58
C LYS A 114 -27.29 -30.85 -16.65
N THR A 115 -26.39 -30.88 -15.67
CA THR A 115 -25.95 -29.68 -14.95
C THR A 115 -25.21 -28.74 -15.88
N TYR A 116 -24.89 -27.53 -15.39
CA TYR A 116 -23.96 -26.65 -16.10
C TYR A 116 -22.57 -27.29 -16.28
N ALA A 117 -22.15 -28.19 -15.38
CA ALA A 117 -20.91 -28.96 -15.47
C ALA A 117 -21.02 -30.24 -16.31
N GLY A 118 -22.21 -30.59 -16.82
CA GLY A 118 -22.42 -31.76 -17.68
C GLY A 118 -22.86 -33.05 -16.97
N GLU A 119 -23.09 -33.02 -15.66
CA GLU A 119 -23.58 -34.18 -14.87
C GLU A 119 -25.08 -34.44 -15.15
N SER A 120 -25.55 -35.68 -15.24
CA SER A 120 -26.98 -35.96 -15.45
C SER A 120 -27.85 -35.48 -14.29
N ILE A 121 -29.09 -35.04 -14.54
CA ILE A 121 -30.02 -34.61 -13.50
C ILE A 121 -31.35 -35.32 -13.68
N GLY A 122 -31.89 -35.87 -12.59
CA GLY A 122 -33.20 -36.51 -12.56
C GLY A 122 -34.01 -36.09 -11.33
N ILE A 123 -35.33 -36.21 -11.43
CA ILE A 123 -36.25 -36.07 -10.30
C ILE A 123 -37.11 -37.33 -10.25
N ALA A 124 -37.08 -38.05 -9.13
CA ALA A 124 -37.90 -39.25 -8.93
C ALA A 124 -39.35 -38.90 -8.59
N ASP A 125 -40.27 -39.87 -8.70
CA ASP A 125 -41.71 -39.67 -8.43
C ASP A 125 -42.01 -39.24 -6.98
N ASN A 126 -41.12 -39.57 -6.04
CA ASN A 126 -41.18 -39.13 -4.64
C ASN A 126 -40.57 -37.73 -4.40
N GLY A 127 -40.13 -37.03 -5.46
CA GLY A 127 -39.56 -35.69 -5.40
C GLY A 127 -38.07 -35.63 -5.11
N GLU A 128 -37.36 -36.76 -5.05
CA GLU A 128 -35.92 -36.77 -4.80
C GLU A 128 -35.12 -36.25 -6.02
N LEU A 129 -34.29 -35.22 -5.79
CA LEU A 129 -33.37 -34.68 -6.80
C LEU A 129 -32.10 -35.56 -6.90
N ARG A 130 -31.63 -35.78 -8.12
CA ARG A 130 -30.40 -36.51 -8.43
C ARG A 130 -29.48 -35.70 -9.32
N VAL A 131 -28.17 -35.76 -9.04
CA VAL A 131 -27.12 -35.07 -9.78
C VAL A 131 -25.94 -36.02 -9.98
N GLY A 132 -25.74 -36.49 -11.22
CA GLY A 132 -24.85 -37.59 -11.54
C GLY A 132 -25.19 -38.83 -10.70
N ASP A 133 -24.18 -39.36 -10.02
CA ASP A 133 -24.34 -40.48 -9.09
C ASP A 133 -24.74 -40.04 -7.67
N LYS A 134 -24.97 -38.74 -7.45
CA LYS A 134 -25.27 -38.19 -6.12
C LYS A 134 -26.76 -37.96 -5.94
N GLN A 135 -27.24 -38.22 -4.72
CA GLN A 135 -28.58 -37.87 -4.26
C GLN A 135 -28.45 -36.78 -3.20
N PRO A 136 -28.40 -35.50 -3.60
CA PRO A 136 -28.27 -34.42 -2.64
C PRO A 136 -29.44 -34.39 -1.66
N LEU A 137 -29.14 -34.08 -0.40
CA LEU A 137 -30.17 -33.78 0.59
C LEU A 137 -30.80 -32.43 0.25
N THR A 138 -32.14 -32.35 0.22
CA THR A 138 -32.88 -31.09 -0.02
C THR A 138 -32.90 -30.20 1.23
N ASP A 139 -31.72 -29.92 1.81
CA ASP A 139 -31.55 -28.97 2.92
C ASP A 139 -31.03 -27.63 2.40
N LEU A 140 -31.90 -26.61 2.41
CA LEU A 140 -31.55 -25.29 1.92
C LEU A 140 -30.80 -24.43 2.96
N LYS A 141 -30.73 -24.84 4.25
CA LYS A 141 -30.01 -24.11 5.30
C LYS A 141 -28.49 -24.23 5.14
N GLY A 142 -28.04 -25.44 4.78
CA GLY A 142 -26.65 -25.77 4.48
C GLY A 142 -26.55 -26.58 3.18
N PRO A 143 -26.81 -25.96 2.02
CA PRO A 143 -26.90 -26.67 0.76
C PRO A 143 -25.52 -27.15 0.29
N THR A 144 -25.43 -28.40 -0.14
CA THR A 144 -24.21 -28.99 -0.71
C THR A 144 -23.96 -28.48 -2.13
N ASP A 145 -22.72 -28.64 -2.62
CA ASP A 145 -22.39 -28.28 -4.01
C ASP A 145 -23.26 -29.07 -5.03
N SER A 146 -23.53 -30.35 -4.75
CA SER A 146 -24.39 -31.19 -5.59
C SER A 146 -25.82 -30.66 -5.64
N LEU A 147 -26.38 -30.24 -4.49
CA LEU A 147 -27.72 -29.64 -4.43
C LEU A 147 -27.77 -28.34 -5.25
N MET A 148 -26.77 -27.47 -5.08
CA MET A 148 -26.70 -26.19 -5.81
C MET A 148 -26.60 -26.40 -7.33
N LYS A 149 -25.73 -27.32 -7.78
CA LYS A 149 -25.60 -27.71 -9.19
C LYS A 149 -26.91 -28.18 -9.78
N GLY A 150 -27.63 -29.03 -9.05
CA GLY A 150 -28.94 -29.55 -9.46
C GLY A 150 -30.00 -28.46 -9.53
N LEU A 151 -30.15 -27.66 -8.47
CA LEU A 151 -31.14 -26.59 -8.40
C LEU A 151 -30.94 -25.55 -9.52
N TRP A 152 -29.72 -25.03 -9.71
CA TRP A 152 -29.46 -24.05 -10.76
C TRP A 152 -29.75 -24.59 -12.16
N ALA A 153 -29.48 -25.86 -12.43
CA ALA A 153 -29.75 -26.45 -13.72
C ALA A 153 -31.27 -26.62 -14.01
N LEU A 154 -32.10 -26.84 -12.99
CA LEU A 154 -33.57 -26.86 -13.11
C LEU A 154 -34.18 -25.49 -13.47
N ASN A 155 -33.41 -24.40 -13.36
CA ASN A 155 -33.87 -23.06 -13.69
C ASN A 155 -33.88 -22.81 -15.21
N ARG A 156 -33.30 -23.71 -16.01
CA ARG A 156 -33.26 -23.61 -17.46
C ARG A 156 -34.62 -23.97 -18.07
N PRO A 157 -35.11 -23.21 -19.08
CA PRO A 157 -36.38 -23.52 -19.75
C PRO A 157 -36.40 -24.95 -20.33
N GLY A 158 -37.47 -25.71 -20.03
CA GLY A 158 -37.69 -27.04 -20.58
C GLY A 158 -36.82 -28.17 -20.00
N GLN A 159 -36.11 -27.92 -18.89
CA GLN A 159 -35.12 -28.84 -18.31
C GLN A 159 -35.59 -29.44 -16.96
N VAL A 160 -36.88 -29.76 -16.82
CA VAL A 160 -37.44 -30.43 -15.64
C VAL A 160 -37.82 -31.88 -16.00
N PRO A 161 -36.91 -32.86 -15.79
CA PRO A 161 -37.09 -34.23 -16.25
C PRO A 161 -37.87 -35.07 -15.22
N ALA A 162 -39.15 -34.76 -15.02
CA ALA A 162 -39.98 -35.50 -14.04
C ALA A 162 -41.44 -35.69 -14.49
N SER A 163 -42.05 -36.72 -13.92
CA SER A 163 -43.51 -36.88 -13.90
C SER A 163 -44.18 -35.73 -13.14
N ASP A 164 -45.47 -35.52 -13.34
CA ASP A 164 -46.20 -34.50 -12.59
C ASP A 164 -46.25 -34.81 -11.09
N ALA A 165 -46.23 -36.09 -10.71
CA ALA A 165 -46.10 -36.54 -9.32
C ALA A 165 -44.74 -36.15 -8.73
N GLY A 166 -43.65 -36.42 -9.44
CA GLY A 166 -42.30 -36.04 -9.02
C GLY A 166 -42.11 -34.52 -8.90
N LYS A 167 -42.66 -33.75 -9.84
CA LYS A 167 -42.66 -32.27 -9.76
C LYS A 167 -43.43 -31.76 -8.55
N ALA A 168 -44.60 -32.32 -8.26
CA ALA A 168 -45.43 -31.92 -7.13
C ALA A 168 -44.74 -32.25 -5.79
N ALA A 169 -44.12 -33.44 -5.69
CA ALA A 169 -43.39 -33.86 -4.50
C ALA A 169 -42.13 -33.02 -4.26
N LEU A 170 -41.33 -32.75 -5.30
CA LEU A 170 -40.17 -31.85 -5.18
C LEU A 170 -40.61 -30.43 -4.82
N ALA A 171 -41.70 -29.93 -5.42
CA ALA A 171 -42.21 -28.60 -5.09
C ALA A 171 -42.59 -28.46 -3.61
N ASP A 172 -43.15 -29.51 -3.00
CA ASP A 172 -43.44 -29.51 -1.57
C ASP A 172 -42.15 -29.42 -0.72
N GLN A 173 -41.14 -30.20 -1.07
CA GLN A 173 -39.83 -30.16 -0.41
C GLN A 173 -39.17 -28.77 -0.54
N LEU A 174 -39.18 -28.17 -1.73
CA LEU A 174 -38.58 -26.86 -1.96
C LEU A 174 -39.33 -25.74 -1.22
N VAL A 175 -40.67 -25.76 -1.19
CA VAL A 175 -41.46 -24.77 -0.46
C VAL A 175 -41.19 -24.86 1.05
N SER A 176 -41.13 -26.08 1.61
CA SER A 176 -40.76 -26.28 3.01
C SER A 176 -39.33 -25.82 3.29
N GLY A 177 -38.39 -26.19 2.42
CA GLY A 177 -36.99 -25.79 2.53
C GLY A 177 -36.78 -24.28 2.46
N ILE A 178 -37.52 -23.56 1.60
CA ILE A 178 -37.46 -22.09 1.52
C ILE A 178 -37.96 -21.47 2.82
N ALA A 179 -39.08 -21.95 3.37
CA ALA A 179 -39.63 -21.44 4.61
C ALA A 179 -38.67 -21.63 5.79
N ASP A 180 -38.01 -22.78 5.84
CA ASP A 180 -37.04 -23.10 6.89
C ASP A 180 -35.73 -22.32 6.74
N ALA A 181 -35.17 -22.24 5.53
CA ALA A 181 -33.91 -21.55 5.27
C ALA A 181 -34.01 -20.02 5.39
N SER A 182 -35.14 -19.45 4.98
CA SER A 182 -35.36 -18.00 5.07
C SER A 182 -35.40 -17.49 6.51
N ARG A 183 -35.81 -18.34 7.47
CA ARG A 183 -35.89 -17.99 8.91
C ARG A 183 -34.55 -18.11 9.66
N THR A 184 -33.52 -18.67 9.03
CA THR A 184 -32.21 -18.87 9.67
C THR A 184 -31.38 -17.58 9.73
N THR A 185 -30.99 -17.17 10.94
CA THR A 185 -30.24 -15.92 11.21
C THR A 185 -28.72 -16.09 11.29
N GLU A 186 -28.20 -17.29 11.08
CA GLU A 186 -26.76 -17.59 11.14
C GLU A 186 -25.97 -16.83 10.07
N LYS A 187 -24.79 -16.32 10.45
CA LYS A 187 -23.90 -15.57 9.56
C LYS A 187 -23.16 -16.47 8.57
N GLU A 188 -22.72 -17.63 9.04
CA GLU A 188 -22.01 -18.63 8.23
C GLU A 188 -22.97 -19.30 7.22
N GLY A 189 -22.51 -19.53 5.99
CA GLY A 189 -23.31 -20.16 4.93
C GLY A 189 -24.44 -19.28 4.38
N LYS A 190 -24.44 -17.97 4.68
CA LYS A 190 -25.45 -17.01 4.22
C LYS A 190 -25.45 -16.88 2.70
N TYR A 191 -24.27 -16.89 2.07
CA TYR A 191 -24.13 -16.86 0.62
C TYR A 191 -24.86 -18.03 -0.03
N ARG A 192 -24.51 -19.25 0.35
CA ARG A 192 -25.06 -20.49 -0.19
C ARG A 192 -26.56 -20.62 0.07
N ARG A 193 -27.01 -20.28 1.29
CA ARG A 193 -28.43 -20.26 1.65
C ARG A 193 -29.25 -19.28 0.82
N GLY A 194 -28.71 -18.08 0.56
CA GLY A 194 -29.38 -17.10 -0.30
C GLY A 194 -29.53 -17.61 -1.74
N GLN A 195 -28.49 -18.25 -2.26
CA GLN A 195 -28.51 -18.87 -3.59
C GLN A 195 -29.50 -20.02 -3.67
N SER A 196 -29.54 -20.92 -2.68
CA SER A 196 -30.44 -22.07 -2.67
C SER A 196 -31.91 -21.66 -2.67
N ILE A 197 -32.26 -20.58 -1.95
CA ILE A 197 -33.60 -19.98 -2.00
C ILE A 197 -33.91 -19.44 -3.40
N ALA A 198 -32.99 -18.67 -4.02
CA ALA A 198 -33.20 -18.12 -5.36
C ALA A 198 -33.33 -19.22 -6.42
N ALA A 199 -32.41 -20.19 -6.41
CA ALA A 199 -32.44 -21.34 -7.31
C ALA A 199 -33.70 -22.19 -7.14
N SER A 200 -34.19 -22.38 -5.90
CA SER A 200 -35.44 -23.11 -5.64
C SER A 200 -36.66 -22.36 -6.18
N LEU A 201 -36.74 -21.04 -5.99
CA LEU A 201 -37.84 -20.22 -6.54
C LEU A 201 -37.86 -20.23 -8.06
N GLY A 202 -36.69 -20.17 -8.70
CA GLY A 202 -36.61 -20.27 -10.15
C GLY A 202 -36.92 -21.67 -10.67
N ALA A 203 -36.50 -22.74 -9.98
CA ALA A 203 -36.90 -24.11 -10.29
C ALA A 203 -38.43 -24.29 -10.19
N LEU A 204 -39.06 -23.85 -9.09
CA LEU A 204 -40.52 -23.85 -8.92
C LEU A 204 -41.23 -23.11 -10.07
N THR A 205 -40.68 -21.98 -10.50
CA THR A 205 -41.21 -21.19 -11.62
C THR A 205 -41.15 -21.95 -12.95
N GLN A 206 -40.09 -22.75 -13.17
CA GLN A 206 -39.94 -23.58 -14.38
C GLN A 206 -40.80 -24.85 -14.34
N MET A 207 -40.97 -25.46 -13.17
CA MET A 207 -41.80 -26.67 -13.00
C MET A 207 -43.29 -26.42 -13.33
N ASN A 208 -43.75 -25.16 -13.20
CA ASN A 208 -45.12 -24.74 -13.53
C ASN A 208 -46.21 -25.56 -12.80
N VAL A 209 -45.92 -25.98 -11.57
CA VAL A 209 -46.84 -26.75 -10.72
C VAL A 209 -47.91 -25.85 -10.09
N LYS A 210 -49.11 -26.41 -9.90
CA LYS A 210 -50.17 -25.77 -9.11
C LYS A 210 -49.86 -25.98 -7.63
N LEU A 211 -49.65 -24.89 -6.90
CA LEU A 211 -49.36 -24.93 -5.47
C LEU A 211 -50.65 -24.92 -4.64
N SER A 212 -50.65 -25.68 -3.54
CA SER A 212 -51.75 -25.64 -2.57
C SER A 212 -51.79 -24.30 -1.82
N GLU A 213 -52.95 -23.95 -1.24
CA GLU A 213 -53.08 -22.74 -0.43
C GLU A 213 -52.09 -22.68 0.74
N LYS A 214 -51.80 -23.83 1.38
CA LYS A 214 -50.81 -23.95 2.45
C LYS A 214 -49.40 -23.63 1.96
N GLN A 215 -49.02 -24.14 0.79
CA GLN A 215 -47.71 -23.88 0.18
C GLN A 215 -47.56 -22.41 -0.22
N ILE A 216 -48.60 -21.83 -0.83
CA ILE A 216 -48.64 -20.39 -1.16
C ILE A 216 -48.48 -19.55 0.09
N LYS A 217 -49.19 -19.89 1.18
CA LYS A 217 -49.07 -19.21 2.46
C LYS A 217 -47.64 -19.28 3.00
N ASN A 218 -47.01 -20.45 3.00
CA ASN A 218 -45.63 -20.60 3.48
C ASN A 218 -44.64 -19.73 2.69
N LEU A 219 -44.78 -19.64 1.37
CA LEU A 219 -43.95 -18.78 0.53
C LEU A 219 -44.17 -17.29 0.82
N VAL A 220 -45.44 -16.88 1.00
CA VAL A 220 -45.81 -15.50 1.33
C VAL A 220 -45.27 -15.11 2.71
N ASP A 221 -45.40 -15.97 3.72
CA ASP A 221 -44.84 -15.74 5.07
C ASP A 221 -43.30 -15.61 5.03
N SER A 222 -42.65 -16.31 4.10
CA SER A 222 -41.18 -16.27 3.91
C SER A 222 -40.69 -14.98 3.26
N LYS A 223 -41.57 -14.20 2.62
CA LYS A 223 -41.24 -12.94 1.95
C LYS A 223 -40.50 -11.96 2.86
N ALA A 224 -40.88 -11.87 4.13
CA ALA A 224 -40.29 -10.93 5.09
C ALA A 224 -38.77 -11.14 5.30
N PHE A 225 -38.26 -12.31 4.89
CA PHE A 225 -36.87 -12.72 5.03
C PHE A 225 -36.15 -12.84 3.68
N MET A 226 -36.83 -12.56 2.56
CA MET A 226 -36.20 -12.42 1.25
C MET A 226 -35.66 -11.00 1.14
N HIS A 227 -34.39 -10.87 0.79
CA HIS A 227 -33.68 -9.59 0.88
C HIS A 227 -33.03 -9.16 -0.43
N THR A 228 -33.29 -9.90 -1.52
CA THR A 228 -32.67 -9.63 -2.81
C THR A 228 -33.70 -9.47 -3.92
N PRO A 229 -33.47 -8.53 -4.87
CA PRO A 229 -34.34 -8.34 -6.03
C PRO A 229 -34.61 -9.61 -6.84
N LEU A 230 -33.60 -10.49 -6.96
CA LEU A 230 -33.77 -11.74 -7.69
C LEU A 230 -34.76 -12.68 -7.00
N GLN A 231 -34.65 -12.87 -5.68
CA GLN A 231 -35.56 -13.72 -4.92
C GLN A 231 -37.00 -13.19 -5.00
N GLU A 232 -37.18 -11.89 -4.76
CA GLU A 232 -38.49 -11.24 -4.84
C GLU A 232 -39.10 -11.34 -6.24
N GLY A 233 -38.29 -11.11 -7.28
CA GLY A 233 -38.72 -11.19 -8.67
C GLY A 233 -39.13 -12.60 -9.09
N LEU A 234 -38.40 -13.62 -8.65
CA LEU A 234 -38.75 -15.02 -8.89
C LEU A 234 -40.00 -15.44 -8.11
N LEU A 235 -40.16 -14.99 -6.86
CA LEU A 235 -41.40 -15.20 -6.11
C LEU A 235 -42.61 -14.54 -6.78
N HIS A 236 -42.46 -13.31 -7.29
CA HIS A 236 -43.51 -12.65 -8.07
C HIS A 236 -43.92 -13.48 -9.29
N ARG A 237 -42.95 -13.93 -10.10
CA ARG A 237 -43.20 -14.77 -11.29
C ARG A 237 -43.91 -16.09 -10.93
N LEU A 238 -43.55 -16.70 -9.81
CA LEU A 238 -44.19 -17.92 -9.34
C LEU A 238 -45.65 -17.69 -8.95
N LEU A 239 -45.93 -16.62 -8.19
CA LEU A 239 -47.29 -16.25 -7.76
C LEU A 239 -48.17 -15.82 -8.93
N GLU A 240 -47.61 -15.16 -9.94
CA GLU A 240 -48.33 -14.73 -11.15
C GLU A 240 -48.93 -15.90 -11.94
N LYS A 241 -48.29 -17.08 -11.87
CA LYS A 241 -48.76 -18.31 -12.52
C LYS A 241 -49.84 -19.08 -11.75
N GLN A 242 -50.24 -18.61 -10.56
CA GLN A 242 -51.24 -19.29 -9.72
C GLN A 242 -52.64 -18.66 -9.90
N GLU A 243 -53.65 -19.49 -10.14
CA GLU A 243 -55.02 -19.03 -10.48
C GLU A 243 -55.85 -18.61 -9.25
N ASN A 244 -55.66 -19.27 -8.10
CA ASN A 244 -56.49 -19.11 -6.90
C ASN A 244 -55.70 -18.57 -5.70
N LEU A 245 -55.21 -17.32 -5.81
CA LEU A 245 -54.51 -16.66 -4.70
C LEU A 245 -55.49 -16.13 -3.64
N SER A 246 -55.19 -16.40 -2.36
CA SER A 246 -55.88 -15.77 -1.21
C SER A 246 -55.72 -14.23 -1.24
N PRO A 247 -56.56 -13.45 -0.52
CA PRO A 247 -56.41 -12.00 -0.45
C PRO A 247 -55.01 -11.56 0.02
N GLU A 248 -54.44 -12.27 1.00
CA GLU A 248 -53.09 -12.05 1.52
C GLU A 248 -52.02 -12.34 0.46
N ALA A 249 -52.16 -13.43 -0.30
CA ALA A 249 -51.22 -13.78 -1.37
C ALA A 249 -51.32 -12.84 -2.57
N LYS A 250 -52.52 -12.34 -2.89
CA LYS A 250 -52.73 -11.27 -3.89
C LYS A 250 -52.04 -9.98 -3.46
N ALA A 251 -52.22 -9.55 -2.22
CA ALA A 251 -51.54 -8.37 -1.68
C ALA A 251 -50.01 -8.54 -1.67
N ALA A 252 -49.50 -9.72 -1.29
CA ALA A 252 -48.08 -10.01 -1.31
C ALA A 252 -47.50 -9.96 -2.73
N LYS A 253 -48.20 -10.52 -3.72
CA LYS A 253 -47.86 -10.46 -5.15
C LYS A 253 -47.81 -9.00 -5.64
N GLU A 254 -48.85 -8.20 -5.39
CA GLU A 254 -48.86 -6.79 -5.82
C GLU A 254 -47.72 -5.99 -5.17
N ALA A 255 -47.39 -6.26 -3.91
CA ALA A 255 -46.26 -5.64 -3.24
C ALA A 255 -44.88 -6.14 -3.73
N LEU A 256 -44.83 -7.19 -4.54
CA LEU A 256 -43.61 -7.72 -5.19
C LEU A 256 -43.49 -7.30 -6.67
N LYS A 257 -44.43 -6.49 -7.19
CA LYS A 257 -44.47 -6.09 -8.60
C LYS A 257 -43.13 -5.50 -9.04
N PRO A 258 -42.52 -5.96 -10.15
CA PRO A 258 -41.16 -5.59 -10.52
C PRO A 258 -40.98 -4.06 -10.64
N ASP A 259 -39.94 -3.53 -10.02
CA ASP A 259 -39.42 -2.18 -10.26
C ASP A 259 -38.27 -2.22 -11.28
N GLU A 260 -37.66 -1.07 -11.57
CA GLU A 260 -36.55 -0.97 -12.53
C GLU A 260 -35.35 -1.85 -12.13
N ASP A 261 -35.01 -1.88 -10.85
CA ASP A 261 -33.89 -2.64 -10.30
C ASP A 261 -34.12 -4.16 -10.38
N ARG A 262 -35.30 -4.64 -9.98
CA ARG A 262 -35.72 -6.04 -10.13
C ARG A 262 -35.77 -6.46 -11.59
N THR A 263 -36.29 -5.59 -12.46
CA THR A 263 -36.36 -5.85 -13.91
C THR A 263 -34.96 -5.99 -14.51
N ALA A 264 -34.01 -5.12 -14.14
CA ALA A 264 -32.65 -5.19 -14.63
C ALA A 264 -31.92 -6.48 -14.21
N VAL A 265 -32.05 -6.88 -12.93
CA VAL A 265 -31.44 -8.11 -12.42
C VAL A 265 -32.06 -9.36 -13.05
N LEU A 266 -33.40 -9.40 -13.14
CA LEU A 266 -34.12 -10.51 -13.78
C LEU A 266 -33.78 -10.67 -15.26
N ALA A 267 -33.63 -9.56 -16.00
CA ALA A 267 -33.27 -9.61 -17.42
C ALA A 267 -31.89 -10.24 -17.66
N VAL A 268 -30.92 -9.98 -16.78
CA VAL A 268 -29.59 -10.59 -16.88
C VAL A 268 -29.60 -12.04 -16.41
N TYR A 269 -30.36 -12.33 -15.34
CA TYR A 269 -30.63 -13.70 -14.91
C TYR A 269 -31.23 -14.55 -16.05
N ASP A 270 -32.25 -14.04 -16.77
CA ASP A 270 -32.90 -14.75 -17.87
C ASP A 270 -31.94 -15.08 -19.01
N LYS A 271 -31.00 -14.18 -19.32
CA LYS A 271 -29.94 -14.43 -20.29
C LYS A 271 -28.95 -15.48 -19.77
N ALA A 272 -28.54 -15.39 -18.50
CA ALA A 272 -27.58 -16.31 -17.90
C ALA A 272 -28.13 -17.75 -17.84
N VAL A 273 -29.40 -17.95 -17.47
CA VAL A 273 -29.99 -19.31 -17.45
C VAL A 273 -30.09 -19.93 -18.85
N LYS A 274 -30.22 -19.10 -19.90
CA LYS A 274 -30.26 -19.53 -21.30
C LYS A 274 -28.88 -19.64 -21.98
N HIS A 275 -27.78 -19.36 -21.27
CA HIS A 275 -26.44 -19.23 -21.86
C HIS A 275 -26.28 -18.13 -22.92
N GLU A 276 -27.14 -17.11 -22.86
CA GLU A 276 -27.12 -15.95 -23.76
C GLU A 276 -26.34 -14.76 -23.17
N HIS A 277 -25.93 -14.85 -21.89
CA HIS A 277 -25.15 -13.80 -21.25
C HIS A 277 -23.66 -13.89 -21.62
N ARG A 278 -23.10 -12.75 -22.04
CA ARG A 278 -21.70 -12.61 -22.43
C ARG A 278 -21.05 -11.49 -21.63
N LEU A 279 -19.83 -11.74 -21.17
CA LEU A 279 -18.97 -10.74 -20.53
C LEU A 279 -17.98 -10.25 -21.57
N SER A 280 -18.23 -9.06 -22.14
CA SER A 280 -17.47 -8.56 -23.28
C SER A 280 -17.54 -9.56 -24.46
N PHE A 281 -16.42 -10.13 -24.89
CA PHE A 281 -16.34 -11.15 -25.94
C PHE A 281 -16.43 -12.59 -25.42
N LYS A 282 -16.51 -12.81 -24.09
CA LYS A 282 -16.51 -14.14 -23.49
C LYS A 282 -17.89 -14.68 -23.19
N ASP A 283 -18.07 -15.97 -23.44
CA ASP A 283 -19.27 -16.70 -23.07
C ASP A 283 -19.19 -17.15 -21.61
N VAL A 284 -20.23 -16.88 -20.83
CA VAL A 284 -20.35 -17.41 -19.46
C VAL A 284 -21.05 -18.76 -19.54
N LYS A 285 -20.28 -19.84 -19.52
CA LYS A 285 -20.75 -21.23 -19.65
C LYS A 285 -20.15 -22.11 -18.55
N GLY A 286 -20.65 -23.33 -18.42
CA GLY A 286 -20.12 -24.28 -17.45
C GLY A 286 -20.32 -23.84 -15.99
N GLU A 287 -19.42 -24.30 -15.12
CA GLU A 287 -19.38 -23.95 -13.70
C GLU A 287 -19.21 -22.44 -13.43
N THR A 288 -18.61 -21.70 -14.38
CA THR A 288 -18.55 -20.23 -14.35
C THR A 288 -19.95 -19.61 -14.35
N ASN A 289 -20.88 -20.15 -15.14
CA ASN A 289 -22.25 -19.64 -15.23
C ASN A 289 -23.03 -19.89 -13.94
N GLU A 290 -22.78 -21.03 -13.29
CA GLU A 290 -23.35 -21.31 -11.97
C GLU A 290 -22.84 -20.32 -10.92
N THR A 291 -21.53 -20.06 -10.91
CA THR A 291 -20.91 -19.05 -10.03
C THR A 291 -21.49 -17.65 -10.29
N TYR A 292 -21.73 -17.32 -11.56
CA TYR A 292 -22.34 -16.05 -11.98
C TYR A 292 -23.80 -15.92 -11.54
N LEU A 293 -24.64 -16.95 -11.75
CA LEU A 293 -26.03 -17.00 -11.25
C LEU A 293 -26.08 -16.87 -9.72
N GLY A 294 -25.13 -17.53 -9.05
CA GLY A 294 -24.92 -17.40 -7.63
C GLY A 294 -24.62 -15.97 -7.17
N ALA A 295 -23.78 -15.24 -7.90
CA ALA A 295 -23.48 -13.84 -7.62
C ALA A 295 -24.67 -12.92 -7.92
N LEU A 296 -25.42 -13.16 -9.00
CA LEU A 296 -26.62 -12.37 -9.35
C LEU A 296 -27.68 -12.39 -8.25
N THR A 297 -27.73 -13.46 -7.45
CA THR A 297 -28.64 -13.57 -6.30
C THR A 297 -28.53 -12.38 -5.35
N PHE A 298 -27.35 -11.76 -5.22
CA PHE A 298 -27.13 -10.63 -4.32
C PHE A 298 -26.97 -9.28 -5.05
N ALA A 299 -27.29 -9.22 -6.35
CA ALA A 299 -27.33 -7.98 -7.10
C ALA A 299 -28.58 -7.16 -6.72
N LYS A 300 -28.38 -5.91 -6.28
CA LYS A 300 -29.47 -5.03 -5.86
C LYS A 300 -30.08 -4.18 -6.98
N ASN A 301 -29.34 -3.99 -8.05
CA ASN A 301 -29.68 -3.09 -9.15
C ASN A 301 -28.75 -3.33 -10.34
N LYS A 302 -28.97 -2.60 -11.43
CA LYS A 302 -28.13 -2.63 -12.64
C LYS A 302 -26.65 -2.37 -12.34
N ALA A 303 -26.32 -1.40 -11.49
CA ALA A 303 -24.93 -1.07 -11.16
C ALA A 303 -24.21 -2.22 -10.40
N ALA A 304 -24.95 -2.99 -9.59
CA ALA A 304 -24.41 -4.18 -8.94
C ALA A 304 -24.11 -5.28 -9.95
N VAL A 305 -24.97 -5.47 -10.96
CA VAL A 305 -24.72 -6.41 -12.07
C VAL A 305 -23.47 -6.00 -12.84
N GLU A 306 -23.35 -4.73 -13.22
CA GLU A 306 -22.13 -4.21 -13.88
C GLU A 306 -20.87 -4.41 -13.04
N ASN A 307 -20.98 -4.37 -11.70
CA ASN A 307 -19.85 -4.65 -10.81
C ASN A 307 -19.46 -6.12 -10.82
N ILE A 308 -20.43 -7.04 -10.80
CA ILE A 308 -20.18 -8.48 -10.95
C ILE A 308 -19.49 -8.73 -12.29
N ASP A 309 -20.04 -8.20 -13.39
CA ASP A 309 -19.47 -8.35 -14.74
C ASP A 309 -18.02 -7.87 -14.81
N LYS A 310 -17.75 -6.66 -14.31
CA LYS A 310 -16.38 -6.11 -14.27
C LYS A 310 -15.44 -6.93 -13.40
N GLY A 311 -15.92 -7.49 -12.30
CA GLY A 311 -15.10 -8.34 -11.44
C GLY A 311 -14.72 -9.65 -12.12
N PHE A 312 -15.67 -10.35 -12.74
CA PHE A 312 -15.38 -11.56 -13.51
C PHE A 312 -14.36 -11.28 -14.63
N LEU A 313 -14.49 -10.17 -15.35
CA LEU A 313 -13.51 -9.74 -16.37
C LEU A 313 -12.09 -9.48 -15.80
N LYS A 314 -11.96 -9.19 -14.50
CA LYS A 314 -10.65 -9.01 -13.86
C LYS A 314 -10.02 -10.33 -13.45
N TRP A 315 -10.80 -11.30 -13.03
CA TRP A 315 -10.31 -12.64 -12.71
C TRP A 315 -9.77 -13.39 -13.92
N ASP A 316 -10.28 -13.09 -15.11
CA ASP A 316 -9.73 -13.57 -16.38
C ASP A 316 -8.24 -13.19 -16.59
N GLN A 317 -7.75 -12.17 -15.89
CA GLN A 317 -6.36 -11.75 -15.97
C GLN A 317 -5.41 -12.71 -15.22
N LEU A 318 -5.92 -13.69 -14.46
CA LEU A 318 -5.12 -14.62 -13.66
C LEU A 318 -4.35 -15.61 -14.55
N GLU A 319 -5.00 -16.28 -15.51
CA GLU A 319 -4.31 -17.16 -16.47
C GLU A 319 -4.36 -16.67 -17.93
N SER A 320 -5.13 -15.60 -18.20
CA SER A 320 -5.20 -14.84 -19.47
C SER A 320 -5.29 -15.68 -20.75
N GLY A 321 -6.47 -15.70 -21.37
CA GLY A 321 -6.66 -16.25 -22.71
C GLY A 321 -7.90 -15.67 -23.37
N TYR A 322 -7.76 -15.05 -24.54
CA TYR A 322 -8.86 -14.33 -25.22
C TYR A 322 -10.08 -15.24 -25.52
N ASP A 323 -9.83 -16.51 -25.77
CA ASP A 323 -10.81 -17.54 -26.17
C ASP A 323 -10.96 -18.67 -25.13
N LYS A 324 -10.20 -18.64 -24.04
CA LYS A 324 -10.24 -19.69 -23.02
C LYS A 324 -11.39 -19.46 -22.02
N PRO A 325 -12.16 -20.51 -21.67
CA PRO A 325 -13.07 -20.45 -20.53
C PRO A 325 -12.28 -20.24 -19.25
N PHE A 326 -12.93 -19.69 -18.21
CA PHE A 326 -12.34 -19.58 -16.88
C PHE A 326 -11.90 -20.96 -16.38
N THR A 327 -10.71 -21.03 -15.79
CA THR A 327 -10.18 -22.29 -15.27
C THR A 327 -10.89 -22.70 -13.99
N ALA A 328 -10.76 -23.97 -13.59
CA ALA A 328 -11.32 -24.45 -12.33
C ALA A 328 -10.77 -23.66 -11.14
N THR A 329 -9.45 -23.39 -11.13
CA THR A 329 -8.77 -22.59 -10.10
C THR A 329 -9.30 -21.16 -10.03
N GLU A 330 -9.53 -20.51 -11.18
CA GLU A 330 -10.12 -19.17 -11.23
C GLU A 330 -11.53 -19.17 -10.64
N ASN A 331 -12.36 -20.14 -11.03
CA ASN A 331 -13.74 -20.26 -10.55
C ASN A 331 -13.82 -20.54 -9.05
N GLU A 332 -13.00 -21.45 -8.53
CA GLU A 332 -12.94 -21.76 -7.10
C GLU A 332 -12.50 -20.54 -6.28
N ALA A 333 -11.43 -19.85 -6.71
CA ALA A 333 -10.95 -18.65 -6.05
C ALA A 333 -11.99 -17.52 -6.08
N MET A 334 -12.68 -17.33 -7.22
CA MET A 334 -13.80 -16.38 -7.32
C MET A 334 -14.93 -16.73 -6.36
N LYS A 335 -15.39 -17.99 -6.37
CA LYS A 335 -16.47 -18.48 -5.52
C LYS A 335 -16.15 -18.27 -4.04
N ALA A 336 -14.96 -18.66 -3.60
CA ALA A 336 -14.50 -18.49 -2.22
C ALA A 336 -14.49 -17.01 -1.79
N ARG A 337 -14.09 -16.10 -2.68
CA ARG A 337 -14.09 -14.65 -2.38
C ARG A 337 -15.51 -14.09 -2.33
N LEU A 338 -16.38 -14.47 -3.26
CA LEU A 338 -17.79 -14.07 -3.27
C LEU A 338 -18.53 -14.53 -2.00
N GLU A 339 -18.28 -15.78 -1.59
CA GLU A 339 -18.82 -16.38 -0.37
C GLU A 339 -18.31 -15.64 0.87
N SER A 340 -16.99 -15.47 1.00
CA SER A 340 -16.37 -14.71 2.08
C SER A 340 -16.90 -13.27 2.18
N TYR A 341 -17.17 -12.62 1.05
CA TYR A 341 -17.73 -11.27 1.05
C TYR A 341 -19.14 -11.21 1.65
N VAL A 342 -19.97 -12.20 1.37
CA VAL A 342 -21.37 -12.22 1.81
C VAL A 342 -21.52 -12.68 3.26
N ASP A 343 -20.74 -13.68 3.67
CA ASP A 343 -20.80 -14.25 5.03
C ASP A 343 -20.23 -13.31 6.09
N ASN A 344 -19.21 -12.51 5.74
CA ASN A 344 -18.64 -11.51 6.65
C ASN A 344 -19.42 -10.18 6.69
N ALA A 345 -20.44 -10.00 5.84
CA ALA A 345 -21.20 -8.76 5.78
C ALA A 345 -22.33 -8.70 6.82
N SER A 346 -22.41 -7.60 7.56
CA SER A 346 -23.53 -7.32 8.48
C SER A 346 -24.90 -7.44 7.78
N ALA A 347 -25.92 -7.91 8.51
CA ALA A 347 -27.20 -8.36 7.97
C ALA A 347 -27.94 -7.34 7.07
N GLN A 348 -27.69 -6.04 7.21
CA GLN A 348 -28.49 -4.99 6.56
C GLN A 348 -27.86 -4.34 5.30
N LYS A 349 -26.58 -4.58 4.99
CA LYS A 349 -25.88 -3.83 3.93
C LYS A 349 -24.91 -4.71 3.18
N PHE A 350 -25.36 -5.42 2.14
CA PHE A 350 -24.41 -5.85 1.13
C PHE A 350 -24.88 -5.64 -0.31
N THR A 351 -23.92 -5.30 -1.14
CA THR A 351 -23.96 -5.02 -2.57
C THR A 351 -22.59 -5.44 -3.06
N PHE A 352 -22.47 -6.15 -4.19
CA PHE A 352 -21.15 -6.44 -4.78
C PHE A 352 -20.37 -5.20 -5.22
N GLY A 353 -20.71 -3.97 -4.81
CA GLY A 353 -20.10 -2.72 -5.26
C GLY A 353 -18.57 -2.61 -5.11
N SER A 354 -17.93 -3.47 -4.32
CA SER A 354 -16.46 -3.55 -4.22
C SER A 354 -15.82 -4.78 -4.89
N PHE A 355 -16.58 -5.68 -5.52
CA PHE A 355 -16.04 -6.91 -6.10
C PHE A 355 -15.07 -6.59 -7.24
N ALA A 356 -15.51 -5.78 -8.22
CA ALA A 356 -14.66 -5.31 -9.31
C ALA A 356 -13.42 -4.54 -8.84
N SER A 357 -13.58 -3.65 -7.84
CA SER A 357 -12.46 -2.84 -7.35
C SER A 357 -11.44 -3.64 -6.54
N LYS A 358 -11.86 -4.74 -5.89
CA LYS A 358 -10.96 -5.61 -5.12
C LYS A 358 -10.40 -6.77 -5.94
N ALA A 359 -11.01 -7.10 -7.08
CA ALA A 359 -10.58 -8.21 -7.94
C ALA A 359 -9.11 -8.06 -8.37
N GLU A 360 -8.66 -6.85 -8.74
CA GLU A 360 -7.27 -6.62 -9.16
C GLU A 360 -6.26 -6.95 -8.05
N ARG A 361 -6.53 -6.54 -6.81
CA ARG A 361 -5.67 -6.85 -5.65
C ARG A 361 -5.67 -8.34 -5.32
N ASN A 362 -6.82 -8.99 -5.44
CA ASN A 362 -6.94 -10.44 -5.20
C ASN A 362 -6.21 -11.25 -6.27
N VAL A 363 -6.37 -10.91 -7.55
CA VAL A 363 -5.66 -11.55 -8.67
C VAL A 363 -4.16 -11.35 -8.49
N ALA A 364 -3.72 -10.11 -8.21
CA ALA A 364 -2.32 -9.81 -7.96
C ALA A 364 -1.73 -10.59 -6.77
N THR A 365 -2.53 -10.86 -5.73
CA THR A 365 -2.09 -11.68 -4.59
C THR A 365 -1.80 -13.12 -5.03
N LEU A 366 -2.70 -13.72 -5.82
CA LEU A 366 -2.53 -15.09 -6.32
C LEU A 366 -1.38 -15.20 -7.34
N THR A 367 -1.27 -14.25 -8.27
CA THR A 367 -0.15 -14.22 -9.23
C THR A 367 1.18 -13.99 -8.53
N SER A 368 1.20 -13.18 -7.46
CA SER A 368 2.35 -12.97 -6.60
C SER A 368 2.77 -14.26 -5.91
N GLU A 369 1.84 -14.96 -5.25
CA GLU A 369 2.10 -16.25 -4.59
C GLU A 369 2.72 -17.27 -5.55
N LYS A 370 2.14 -17.43 -6.76
CA LYS A 370 2.68 -18.32 -7.80
C LYS A 370 4.06 -17.88 -8.28
N ALA A 371 4.27 -16.58 -8.48
CA ALA A 371 5.57 -16.05 -8.90
C ALA A 371 6.65 -16.22 -7.83
N VAL A 372 6.29 -16.08 -6.55
CA VAL A 372 7.18 -16.33 -5.41
C VAL A 372 7.51 -17.82 -5.32
N GLU A 373 6.52 -18.70 -5.43
CA GLU A 373 6.71 -20.15 -5.43
C GLU A 373 7.64 -20.60 -6.56
N ASP A 374 7.49 -20.03 -7.76
CA ASP A 374 8.37 -20.35 -8.90
C ASP A 374 9.81 -19.83 -8.72
N ALA A 375 9.99 -18.67 -8.08
CA ALA A 375 11.31 -18.06 -7.88
C ALA A 375 12.08 -18.65 -6.68
N MET A 376 11.37 -19.12 -5.65
CA MET A 376 11.97 -19.53 -4.37
C MET A 376 12.98 -20.68 -4.49
N PRO A 377 12.77 -21.76 -5.29
CA PRO A 377 13.74 -22.83 -5.44
C PRO A 377 15.10 -22.35 -5.94
N GLY A 378 15.12 -21.37 -6.86
CA GLY A 378 16.36 -20.78 -7.35
C GLY A 378 17.11 -19.98 -6.28
N LEU A 379 16.37 -19.30 -5.41
CA LEU A 379 16.93 -18.47 -4.34
C LEU A 379 17.44 -19.28 -3.13
N GLN A 380 16.86 -20.45 -2.88
CA GLN A 380 17.20 -21.33 -1.74
C GLN A 380 18.20 -22.44 -2.09
N GLY A 381 18.57 -22.59 -3.37
CA GLY A 381 19.55 -23.60 -3.79
C GLY A 381 20.98 -23.30 -3.34
N ASP A 382 21.85 -24.31 -3.39
CA ASP A 382 23.28 -24.22 -3.02
C ASP A 382 24.05 -23.15 -3.83
N ASN A 383 23.56 -22.83 -5.03
CA ASN A 383 24.01 -21.71 -5.85
C ASN A 383 22.82 -20.76 -6.09
N PRO A 384 22.57 -19.81 -5.16
CA PRO A 384 21.40 -18.95 -5.24
C PRO A 384 21.37 -18.15 -6.54
N ASN A 385 20.20 -18.10 -7.19
CA ASN A 385 20.00 -17.32 -8.39
C ASN A 385 18.53 -16.89 -8.54
N LEU A 386 18.29 -15.80 -9.26
CA LEU A 386 16.95 -15.37 -9.66
C LEU A 386 16.83 -15.51 -11.19
N ASN A 387 16.10 -16.51 -11.66
CA ASN A 387 15.94 -16.81 -13.09
C ASN A 387 17.30 -16.85 -13.84
N GLY A 388 18.28 -17.55 -13.25
CA GLY A 388 19.62 -17.68 -13.80
C GLY A 388 20.57 -16.51 -13.55
N PHE A 389 20.12 -15.40 -12.93
CA PHE A 389 21.00 -14.35 -12.45
C PHE A 389 21.68 -14.80 -11.14
N PRO A 390 23.00 -15.03 -11.10
CA PRO A 390 23.65 -15.56 -9.90
C PRO A 390 23.66 -14.54 -8.75
N LEU A 391 23.46 -15.03 -7.54
CA LEU A 391 23.41 -14.24 -6.31
C LEU A 391 24.31 -14.86 -5.25
N SER A 392 24.90 -14.02 -4.41
CA SER A 392 25.47 -14.49 -3.14
C SER A 392 24.35 -14.78 -2.13
N GLU A 393 24.65 -15.52 -1.06
CA GLU A 393 23.71 -15.82 0.02
C GLU A 393 23.01 -14.56 0.56
N LYS A 394 23.78 -13.54 0.94
CA LYS A 394 23.25 -12.25 1.44
C LYS A 394 22.38 -11.52 0.42
N GLN A 395 22.71 -11.64 -0.87
CA GLN A 395 21.91 -11.03 -1.93
C GLN A 395 20.58 -11.77 -2.07
N SER A 396 20.62 -13.11 -2.07
CA SER A 396 19.43 -13.96 -2.11
C SER A 396 18.49 -13.69 -0.93
N GLU A 397 19.01 -13.63 0.30
CA GLU A 397 18.22 -13.33 1.52
C GLU A 397 17.43 -12.02 1.38
N TYR A 398 18.07 -10.97 0.86
CA TYR A 398 17.40 -9.70 0.63
C TYR A 398 16.33 -9.80 -0.47
N ILE A 399 16.62 -10.46 -1.60
CA ILE A 399 15.63 -10.67 -2.67
C ILE A 399 14.43 -11.44 -2.14
N GLN A 400 14.63 -12.48 -1.34
CA GLN A 400 13.55 -13.21 -0.66
C GLN A 400 12.71 -12.28 0.22
N SER A 401 13.33 -11.31 0.91
CA SER A 401 12.62 -10.36 1.78
C SER A 401 11.67 -9.41 1.01
N ILE A 402 11.98 -9.08 -0.24
CA ILE A 402 11.17 -8.17 -1.08
C ILE A 402 10.25 -8.90 -2.07
N LEU A 403 10.45 -10.20 -2.27
CA LEU A 403 9.67 -11.00 -3.21
C LEU A 403 8.17 -11.01 -2.92
N SER A 404 7.78 -10.95 -1.64
CA SER A 404 6.37 -10.94 -1.26
C SER A 404 5.59 -9.74 -1.85
N ASN A 405 6.27 -8.69 -2.28
CA ASN A 405 5.66 -7.50 -2.88
C ASN A 405 5.62 -7.54 -4.40
N VAL A 406 6.20 -8.53 -5.09
CA VAL A 406 6.15 -8.62 -6.56
C VAL A 406 4.72 -8.95 -7.02
N GLN A 407 4.28 -8.33 -8.10
CA GLN A 407 2.91 -8.52 -8.59
C GLN A 407 2.69 -9.87 -9.28
N ASP A 408 3.61 -10.28 -10.14
CA ASP A 408 3.48 -11.45 -11.00
C ASP A 408 4.86 -11.90 -11.51
N LYS A 409 4.89 -12.93 -12.38
CA LYS A 409 6.14 -13.42 -13.00
C LYS A 409 6.87 -12.37 -13.81
N LYS A 410 6.16 -11.43 -14.46
CA LYS A 410 6.79 -10.33 -15.21
C LYS A 410 7.47 -9.36 -14.26
N ALA A 411 6.89 -9.10 -13.10
CA ALA A 411 7.52 -8.29 -12.05
C ALA A 411 8.81 -8.94 -11.52
N VAL A 412 8.83 -10.28 -11.38
CA VAL A 412 10.07 -11.02 -11.04
C VAL A 412 11.13 -10.85 -12.13
N GLU A 413 10.71 -10.87 -13.40
CA GLU A 413 11.62 -10.65 -14.52
C GLU A 413 12.16 -9.21 -14.56
N GLU A 414 11.32 -8.21 -14.30
CA GLU A 414 11.75 -6.81 -14.17
C GLU A 414 12.67 -6.59 -12.96
N LEU A 415 12.42 -7.28 -11.84
CA LEU A 415 13.32 -7.33 -10.69
C LEU A 415 14.69 -7.92 -11.09
N ARG A 416 14.72 -9.01 -11.88
CA ARG A 416 15.96 -9.56 -12.45
C ARG A 416 16.68 -8.55 -13.36
N LYS A 417 15.95 -7.85 -14.23
CA LYS A 417 16.53 -6.79 -15.09
C LYS A 417 17.08 -5.62 -14.28
N SER A 418 16.45 -5.27 -13.18
CA SER A 418 16.96 -4.26 -12.25
C SER A 418 18.28 -4.70 -11.61
N LEU A 419 18.41 -5.98 -11.24
CA LEU A 419 19.68 -6.54 -10.76
C LEU A 419 20.77 -6.49 -11.82
N ALA A 420 20.44 -6.84 -13.07
CA ALA A 420 21.37 -6.71 -14.20
C ALA A 420 21.76 -5.25 -14.48
N THR A 421 20.81 -4.32 -14.34
CA THR A 421 21.07 -2.87 -14.45
C THR A 421 22.05 -2.41 -13.38
N ALA A 422 21.82 -2.77 -12.11
CA ALA A 422 22.75 -2.44 -11.03
C ALA A 422 24.13 -3.11 -11.20
N HIS A 423 24.20 -4.32 -11.77
CA HIS A 423 25.47 -4.99 -12.06
C HIS A 423 26.35 -4.16 -13.01
N ALA A 424 25.76 -3.36 -13.89
CA ALA A 424 26.48 -2.57 -14.89
C ALA A 424 27.20 -1.32 -14.34
N VAL A 425 27.07 -0.98 -13.05
CA VAL A 425 27.64 0.26 -12.46
C VAL A 425 29.14 0.43 -12.71
N LEU A 426 29.95 -0.64 -12.58
CA LEU A 426 31.43 -0.54 -12.60
C LEU A 426 32.14 -1.45 -13.62
N GLY A 427 31.42 -2.07 -14.57
CA GLY A 427 32.08 -2.94 -15.56
C GLY A 427 31.20 -3.93 -16.31
N GLY A 428 29.89 -3.74 -16.32
CA GLY A 428 28.95 -4.53 -17.11
C GLY A 428 28.33 -3.70 -18.24
N GLU A 429 27.93 -4.36 -19.32
CA GLU A 429 27.12 -3.72 -20.34
C GLU A 429 25.72 -3.43 -19.79
N MET A 430 25.21 -2.23 -20.06
CA MET A 430 23.84 -1.89 -19.72
C MET A 430 22.88 -2.76 -20.54
N PRO A 431 21.83 -3.34 -19.93
CA PRO A 431 20.85 -4.12 -20.68
C PRO A 431 20.22 -3.27 -21.80
N PRO A 432 19.92 -3.80 -22.99
CA PRO A 432 19.07 -3.11 -23.95
C PRO A 432 17.69 -2.84 -23.32
N SER A 433 17.04 -1.73 -23.65
CA SER A 433 15.70 -1.40 -23.11
C SER A 433 14.62 -2.44 -23.46
N TRP A 434 14.90 -3.31 -24.44
CA TRP A 434 13.97 -4.31 -24.98
C TRP A 434 14.51 -5.75 -24.93
N GLY A 435 15.71 -5.97 -24.39
CA GLY A 435 16.40 -7.27 -24.43
C GLY A 435 16.80 -7.75 -23.05
N ASP A 436 16.89 -9.07 -22.88
CA ASP A 436 17.42 -9.67 -21.66
C ASP A 436 18.93 -9.45 -21.59
N ALA A 437 19.41 -8.96 -20.44
CA ALA A 437 20.84 -8.95 -20.18
C ALA A 437 21.36 -10.39 -20.10
N ALA A 438 22.53 -10.64 -20.71
CA ALA A 438 23.25 -11.88 -20.49
C ALA A 438 23.49 -12.05 -18.98
N ASN A 439 23.21 -13.23 -18.46
CA ASN A 439 23.45 -13.51 -17.04
C ASN A 439 24.96 -13.44 -16.77
N PRO A 440 25.40 -12.68 -15.76
CA PRO A 440 26.82 -12.64 -15.42
C PRO A 440 27.29 -14.02 -14.94
N GLU A 441 28.59 -14.30 -15.05
CA GLU A 441 29.17 -15.57 -14.57
C GLU A 441 29.24 -15.65 -13.03
N LYS A 442 29.21 -14.49 -12.36
CA LYS A 442 29.39 -14.36 -10.91
C LYS A 442 28.36 -13.42 -10.32
N PRO A 443 28.02 -13.57 -9.02
CA PRO A 443 27.21 -12.60 -8.31
C PRO A 443 27.76 -11.18 -8.45
N MET A 444 26.85 -10.20 -8.42
CA MET A 444 27.24 -8.80 -8.51
C MET A 444 28.11 -8.36 -7.33
N SER A 445 28.94 -7.34 -7.56
CA SER A 445 29.77 -6.76 -6.50
C SER A 445 28.93 -6.18 -5.36
N GLU A 446 29.54 -6.06 -4.18
CA GLU A 446 28.87 -5.46 -3.02
C GLU A 446 28.40 -4.02 -3.30
N VAL A 447 29.18 -3.25 -4.06
CA VAL A 447 28.84 -1.89 -4.48
C VAL A 447 27.58 -1.86 -5.35
N ALA A 448 27.53 -2.67 -6.40
CA ALA A 448 26.37 -2.77 -7.28
C ALA A 448 25.12 -3.16 -6.49
N PHE A 449 25.27 -4.13 -5.58
CA PHE A 449 24.17 -4.59 -4.76
C PHE A 449 23.70 -3.55 -3.73
N ARG A 450 24.61 -2.77 -3.14
CA ARG A 450 24.28 -1.71 -2.19
C ARG A 450 23.43 -0.62 -2.86
N LEU A 451 23.80 -0.22 -4.08
CA LEU A 451 23.02 0.73 -4.88
C LEU A 451 21.62 0.18 -5.17
N PHE A 452 21.54 -1.06 -5.65
CA PHE A 452 20.26 -1.73 -5.91
C PHE A 452 19.38 -1.76 -4.65
N LYS A 453 19.95 -2.22 -3.52
CA LYS A 453 19.25 -2.37 -2.25
C LYS A 453 18.66 -1.05 -1.77
N GLU A 454 19.46 0.00 -1.74
CA GLU A 454 19.01 1.33 -1.29
C GLU A 454 17.81 1.85 -2.09
N LYS A 455 17.88 1.74 -3.42
CA LYS A 455 16.77 2.17 -4.28
C LYS A 455 15.57 1.24 -4.14
N ALA A 456 15.79 -0.07 -4.05
CA ALA A 456 14.73 -1.06 -3.91
C ALA A 456 13.97 -0.92 -2.59
N ASP A 457 14.66 -0.64 -1.48
CA ASP A 457 14.06 -0.38 -0.17
C ASP A 457 13.08 0.81 -0.24
N GLY A 458 13.48 1.91 -0.87
CA GLY A 458 12.60 3.06 -1.09
C GLY A 458 11.39 2.74 -1.99
N TYR A 459 11.58 1.87 -2.99
CA TYR A 459 10.50 1.42 -3.87
C TYR A 459 9.52 0.46 -3.19
N GLN A 460 9.97 -0.36 -2.22
CA GLN A 460 9.11 -1.29 -1.48
C GLN A 460 7.98 -0.57 -0.73
N ASP A 461 8.25 0.65 -0.25
CA ASP A 461 7.28 1.44 0.50
C ASP A 461 6.04 1.82 -0.34
N ALA A 462 6.10 1.70 -1.67
CA ALA A 462 4.97 1.96 -2.55
C ALA A 462 3.98 0.78 -2.65
N ALA A 463 4.33 -0.42 -2.18
CA ALA A 463 3.54 -1.64 -2.39
C ALA A 463 2.10 -1.52 -1.86
N ASP A 464 1.94 -1.07 -0.61
CA ASP A 464 0.63 -0.94 0.04
C ASP A 464 -0.29 0.07 -0.66
N SER A 465 0.32 1.09 -1.28
CA SER A 465 -0.39 2.17 -1.97
C SER A 465 -0.72 1.87 -3.43
N SER A 466 -0.13 0.82 -3.99
CA SER A 466 -0.37 0.46 -5.38
C SER A 466 -1.81 -0.06 -5.57
N LYS A 467 -2.34 0.11 -6.77
CA LYS A 467 -3.69 -0.37 -7.13
C LYS A 467 -3.88 -1.86 -6.83
N THR A 468 -2.82 -2.65 -6.96
CA THR A 468 -2.79 -4.10 -6.77
C THR A 468 -2.32 -4.51 -5.38
N GLY A 469 -1.84 -3.58 -4.54
CA GLY A 469 -1.14 -3.90 -3.29
C GLY A 469 0.21 -4.61 -3.53
N LYS A 470 0.73 -4.57 -4.76
CA LYS A 470 1.95 -5.23 -5.25
C LYS A 470 2.69 -4.33 -6.24
N LEU A 471 3.93 -4.67 -6.58
CA LEU A 471 4.84 -3.87 -7.41
C LEU A 471 5.18 -4.59 -8.73
N ASP A 472 5.14 -3.86 -9.84
CA ASP A 472 5.46 -4.40 -11.19
C ASP A 472 6.94 -4.24 -11.59
N TYR A 473 7.71 -3.50 -10.79
CA TYR A 473 9.13 -3.16 -10.96
C TYR A 473 9.52 -2.42 -12.26
N ARG A 474 8.59 -2.04 -13.15
CA ARG A 474 8.95 -1.41 -14.43
C ARG A 474 9.52 0.00 -14.29
N SER A 475 8.86 0.84 -13.50
CA SER A 475 9.34 2.20 -13.23
C SER A 475 10.65 2.17 -12.45
N PHE A 476 10.76 1.26 -11.48
CA PHE A 476 11.98 1.06 -10.72
C PHE A 476 13.18 0.70 -11.61
N THR A 477 13.04 -0.26 -12.54
CA THR A 477 14.11 -0.60 -13.48
C THR A 477 14.56 0.63 -14.29
N LYS A 478 13.62 1.47 -14.72
CA LYS A 478 13.90 2.68 -15.48
C LYS A 478 14.68 3.71 -14.65
N ASP A 479 14.20 4.03 -13.45
CA ASP A 479 14.82 5.03 -12.58
C ASP A 479 16.22 4.58 -12.13
N LEU A 480 16.38 3.30 -11.82
CA LEU A 480 17.67 2.70 -11.49
C LEU A 480 18.65 2.80 -12.67
N ARG A 481 18.17 2.61 -13.90
CA ARG A 481 19.00 2.73 -15.11
C ARG A 481 19.57 4.12 -15.29
N GLU A 482 18.77 5.17 -15.09
CA GLU A 482 19.22 6.57 -15.19
C GLU A 482 20.33 6.87 -14.17
N GLU A 483 20.18 6.39 -12.94
CA GLU A 483 21.19 6.53 -11.87
C GLU A 483 22.50 5.77 -12.22
N VAL A 484 22.39 4.50 -12.64
CA VAL A 484 23.54 3.69 -13.02
C VAL A 484 24.31 4.32 -14.17
N GLU A 485 23.61 4.87 -15.17
CA GLU A 485 24.22 5.54 -16.32
C GLU A 485 25.00 6.79 -15.88
N SER A 486 24.45 7.57 -14.95
CA SER A 486 25.12 8.73 -14.36
C SER A 486 26.44 8.35 -13.67
N ILE A 487 26.43 7.32 -12.81
CA ILE A 487 27.63 6.85 -12.11
C ILE A 487 28.65 6.29 -13.10
N ARG A 488 28.22 5.42 -14.02
CA ARG A 488 29.09 4.73 -14.99
C ARG A 488 29.80 5.73 -15.90
N SER A 489 29.10 6.76 -16.38
CA SER A 489 29.66 7.81 -17.25
C SER A 489 30.89 8.50 -16.65
N ARG A 490 31.02 8.50 -15.31
CA ARG A 490 32.16 9.06 -14.58
C ARG A 490 33.18 8.00 -14.17
N ALA A 491 32.73 6.84 -13.70
CA ALA A 491 33.62 5.80 -13.18
C ALA A 491 34.36 5.01 -14.27
N GLU A 492 33.69 4.70 -15.38
CA GLU A 492 34.23 3.85 -16.45
C GLU A 492 35.50 4.42 -17.11
N PRO A 493 35.57 5.72 -17.48
CA PRO A 493 36.81 6.31 -17.97
C PRO A 493 37.98 6.15 -16.98
N ARG A 494 37.73 6.32 -15.68
CA ARG A 494 38.76 6.19 -14.63
C ARG A 494 39.25 4.75 -14.50
N LEU A 495 38.34 3.77 -14.50
CA LEU A 495 38.72 2.36 -14.42
C LEU A 495 39.56 1.91 -15.63
N LEU A 496 39.26 2.43 -16.82
CA LEU A 496 40.07 2.18 -18.03
C LEU A 496 41.47 2.79 -17.93
N GLU A 497 41.58 4.04 -17.50
CA GLU A 497 42.88 4.72 -17.32
C GLU A 497 43.75 4.01 -16.28
N LEU A 498 43.14 3.52 -15.20
CA LEU A 498 43.82 2.77 -14.14
C LEU A 498 44.31 1.38 -14.57
N GLY A 499 43.66 0.77 -15.56
CA GLY A 499 44.01 -0.54 -16.10
C GLY A 499 45.12 -0.53 -17.16
N GLY A 500 45.59 0.64 -17.59
CA GLY A 500 46.60 0.78 -18.63
C GLY A 500 48.01 0.34 -18.20
N THR A 501 48.88 0.06 -19.18
CA THR A 501 50.31 -0.27 -18.94
C THR A 501 51.08 0.88 -18.29
N THR A 502 50.67 2.12 -18.58
CA THR A 502 51.05 3.32 -17.83
C THR A 502 49.79 3.88 -17.18
N PRO A 503 49.50 3.50 -15.92
CA PRO A 503 48.25 3.87 -15.27
C PRO A 503 48.14 5.38 -15.13
N LYS A 504 46.93 5.88 -15.35
CA LYS A 504 46.63 7.31 -15.20
C LYS A 504 45.30 7.50 -14.49
N TRP A 505 45.06 8.74 -14.07
CA TRP A 505 43.76 9.20 -13.61
C TRP A 505 43.56 10.63 -14.10
N ASN A 506 42.61 10.85 -15.01
CA ASN A 506 42.37 12.14 -15.64
C ASN A 506 43.63 12.78 -16.26
N GLY A 507 44.45 11.97 -16.91
CA GLY A 507 45.75 12.39 -17.45
C GLY A 507 46.90 12.49 -16.44
N VAL A 508 46.65 12.41 -15.13
CA VAL A 508 47.70 12.36 -14.10
C VAL A 508 48.40 11.00 -14.13
N GLY A 509 49.73 10.97 -14.21
CA GLY A 509 50.50 9.73 -14.18
C GLY A 509 50.53 9.10 -12.79
N LEU A 510 50.21 7.81 -12.68
CA LEU A 510 50.22 7.05 -11.42
C LEU A 510 51.23 5.91 -11.48
N ASP A 511 51.78 5.50 -10.33
CA ASP A 511 52.43 4.20 -10.23
C ASP A 511 51.40 3.05 -10.11
N GLN A 512 51.87 1.83 -10.37
CA GLN A 512 51.02 0.62 -10.39
C GLN A 512 50.32 0.38 -9.05
N GLU A 513 50.99 0.70 -7.93
CA GLU A 513 50.44 0.48 -6.60
C GLU A 513 49.32 1.48 -6.26
N THR A 514 49.50 2.76 -6.60
CA THR A 514 48.45 3.79 -6.46
C THR A 514 47.26 3.49 -7.34
N ALA A 515 47.52 3.07 -8.59
CA ALA A 515 46.46 2.73 -9.52
C ALA A 515 45.64 1.54 -9.05
N ALA A 516 46.30 0.47 -8.57
CA ALA A 516 45.62 -0.68 -7.98
C ALA A 516 44.78 -0.28 -6.75
N TYR A 517 45.30 0.60 -5.89
CA TYR A 517 44.58 1.10 -4.72
C TYR A 517 43.35 1.94 -5.09
N LEU A 518 43.47 2.86 -6.05
CA LEU A 518 42.34 3.67 -6.52
C LEU A 518 41.27 2.82 -7.21
N LYS A 519 41.70 1.82 -7.98
CA LYS A 519 40.80 0.83 -8.58
C LYS A 519 40.02 0.08 -7.52
N ASP A 520 40.71 -0.45 -6.50
CA ASP A 520 40.07 -1.14 -5.37
C ASP A 520 39.09 -0.23 -4.61
N THR A 521 39.48 1.03 -4.40
CA THR A 521 38.66 2.04 -3.74
C THR A 521 37.38 2.32 -4.53
N LEU A 522 37.46 2.55 -5.85
CA LEU A 522 36.27 2.71 -6.69
C LEU A 522 35.38 1.47 -6.64
N GLN A 523 35.98 0.27 -6.72
CA GLN A 523 35.24 -0.99 -6.76
C GLN A 523 34.54 -1.36 -5.44
N LYS A 524 35.01 -0.86 -4.31
CA LYS A 524 34.45 -1.15 -2.98
C LYS A 524 33.63 -0.02 -2.37
N ASN A 525 33.87 1.22 -2.79
CA ASN A 525 33.33 2.39 -2.11
C ASN A 525 32.47 3.30 -2.99
N THR A 526 32.32 3.08 -4.29
CA THR A 526 31.44 3.93 -5.11
C THR A 526 29.97 3.77 -4.70
N ARG A 527 29.29 4.88 -4.41
CA ARG A 527 27.82 4.89 -4.18
C ARG A 527 27.10 5.85 -5.10
N SER A 528 27.76 6.96 -5.45
CA SER A 528 27.25 7.97 -6.37
C SER A 528 28.36 8.49 -7.27
N PHE A 529 28.02 9.35 -8.23
CA PHE A 529 29.02 10.02 -9.05
C PHE A 529 29.95 10.92 -8.21
N MET A 530 29.51 11.38 -7.03
CA MET A 530 30.31 12.22 -6.12
C MET A 530 31.55 11.51 -5.60
N THR A 531 31.50 10.18 -5.43
CA THR A 531 32.67 9.37 -5.06
C THR A 531 33.83 9.62 -6.02
N VAL A 532 33.53 9.58 -7.33
CA VAL A 532 34.54 9.77 -8.39
C VAL A 532 35.03 11.21 -8.40
N GLU A 533 34.14 12.19 -8.29
CA GLU A 533 34.52 13.61 -8.30
C GLU A 533 35.41 14.00 -7.11
N ASN A 534 35.16 13.47 -5.92
CA ASN A 534 35.98 13.81 -4.75
C ASN A 534 37.36 13.15 -4.81
N LEU A 535 37.47 11.96 -5.42
CA LEU A 535 38.76 11.34 -5.74
C LEU A 535 39.50 12.11 -6.85
N ASP A 536 38.81 12.54 -7.91
CA ASP A 536 39.36 13.40 -8.98
C ASP A 536 40.08 14.62 -8.38
N ARG A 537 39.40 15.35 -7.48
CA ARG A 537 39.97 16.55 -6.85
C ARG A 537 41.18 16.25 -5.97
N ALA A 538 41.13 15.17 -5.20
CA ALA A 538 42.26 14.76 -4.37
C ALA A 538 43.49 14.40 -5.22
N VAL A 539 43.29 13.62 -6.29
CA VAL A 539 44.34 13.27 -7.24
C VAL A 539 44.94 14.53 -7.89
N ASP A 540 44.11 15.46 -8.32
CA ASP A 540 44.56 16.72 -8.93
C ASP A 540 45.44 17.56 -7.98
N VAL A 541 45.08 17.64 -6.69
CA VAL A 541 45.88 18.37 -5.68
C VAL A 541 47.26 17.72 -5.50
N TRP A 542 47.30 16.40 -5.38
CA TRP A 542 48.55 15.66 -5.26
C TRP A 542 49.42 15.76 -6.52
N ALA A 543 48.82 15.65 -7.70
CA ALA A 543 49.50 15.78 -8.97
C ALA A 543 50.14 17.16 -9.13
N LYS A 544 49.39 18.24 -8.88
CA LYS A 544 49.89 19.62 -8.98
C LYS A 544 51.11 19.86 -8.09
N HIS A 545 51.15 19.27 -6.91
CA HIS A 545 52.29 19.40 -6.00
C HIS A 545 53.51 18.56 -6.41
N ASN A 546 53.28 17.42 -7.07
CA ASN A 546 54.32 16.42 -7.38
C ASN A 546 54.68 16.37 -8.87
N GLY A 547 54.68 17.52 -9.56
CA GLY A 547 55.15 17.63 -10.95
C GLY A 547 54.22 17.00 -12.00
N GLY A 548 52.93 16.85 -11.69
CA GLY A 548 51.91 16.29 -12.59
C GLY A 548 51.69 14.78 -12.44
N GLU A 549 52.35 14.13 -11.48
CA GLU A 549 52.27 12.67 -11.26
C GLU A 549 52.16 12.32 -9.77
N ILE A 550 51.69 11.12 -9.44
CA ILE A 550 51.67 10.57 -8.08
C ILE A 550 52.42 9.23 -8.10
N LYS A 551 53.71 9.25 -7.72
CA LYS A 551 54.60 8.09 -7.72
C LYS A 551 55.50 8.07 -6.49
N GLY A 552 55.99 6.88 -6.10
CA GLY A 552 57.00 6.73 -5.05
C GLY A 552 56.51 7.21 -3.68
N ASP A 553 57.26 8.06 -2.98
CA ASP A 553 56.88 8.56 -1.65
C ASP A 553 55.52 9.29 -1.65
N ALA A 554 55.17 9.99 -2.74
CA ALA A 554 53.88 10.66 -2.88
C ALA A 554 52.71 9.65 -2.91
N SER A 555 52.91 8.47 -3.51
CA SER A 555 51.93 7.38 -3.50
C SER A 555 51.61 6.91 -2.09
N GLY A 556 52.65 6.62 -1.29
CA GLY A 556 52.48 6.13 0.07
C GLY A 556 51.70 7.12 0.95
N ARG A 557 52.01 8.41 0.83
CA ARG A 557 51.32 9.47 1.58
C ARG A 557 49.89 9.71 1.11
N PHE A 558 49.64 9.67 -0.21
CA PHE A 558 48.29 9.78 -0.76
C PHE A 558 47.38 8.66 -0.24
N ARG A 559 47.83 7.40 -0.32
CA ARG A 559 47.05 6.25 0.16
C ARG A 559 46.78 6.32 1.66
N ALA A 560 47.79 6.68 2.46
CA ALA A 560 47.62 6.87 3.90
C ALA A 560 46.58 7.96 4.23
N MET A 561 46.51 9.02 3.42
CA MET A 561 45.49 10.07 3.57
C MET A 561 44.08 9.57 3.26
N VAL A 562 43.91 8.83 2.15
CA VAL A 562 42.61 8.23 1.78
C VAL A 562 42.16 7.19 2.82
N ASP A 563 43.08 6.39 3.35
CA ASP A 563 42.79 5.45 4.44
C ASP A 563 42.42 6.17 5.74
N SER A 564 43.15 7.25 6.08
CA SER A 564 42.81 8.09 7.23
C SER A 564 41.41 8.68 7.11
N TYR A 565 41.00 9.10 5.91
CA TYR A 565 39.62 9.51 5.66
C TYR A 565 38.64 8.37 5.97
N LYS A 566 38.84 7.18 5.41
CA LYS A 566 37.93 6.03 5.62
C LYS A 566 37.81 5.63 7.09
N THR A 567 38.90 5.73 7.86
CA THR A 567 38.91 5.42 9.31
C THR A 567 38.21 6.49 10.13
N ASN A 568 38.38 7.77 9.79
CA ASN A 568 37.78 8.87 10.55
C ASN A 568 36.28 9.06 10.25
N TRP A 569 35.79 8.60 9.09
CA TRP A 569 34.38 8.63 8.72
C TRP A 569 33.89 7.26 8.19
N PRO A 570 33.76 6.25 9.07
CA PRO A 570 33.41 4.88 8.67
C PRO A 570 32.03 4.79 7.98
N ASP A 571 31.06 5.61 8.40
CA ASP A 571 29.73 5.64 7.79
C ASP A 571 29.68 6.43 6.46
N ARG A 572 30.79 7.12 6.10
CA ARG A 572 30.92 7.95 4.88
C ARG A 572 32.08 7.49 3.99
N GLN A 573 32.42 6.21 4.08
CA GLN A 573 33.47 5.56 3.29
C GLN A 573 33.26 5.64 1.78
N ALA A 574 32.06 6.00 1.32
CA ALA A 574 31.77 6.18 -0.10
C ALA A 574 32.28 7.49 -0.69
N PHE A 575 32.96 8.33 0.09
CA PHE A 575 33.52 9.61 -0.35
C PHE A 575 32.47 10.55 -0.96
N ASP A 576 31.18 10.40 -0.65
CA ASP A 576 30.14 11.36 -1.03
C ASP A 576 30.21 12.66 -0.19
N PHE A 577 31.21 12.76 0.69
CA PHE A 577 31.44 13.86 1.62
C PHE A 577 32.72 14.60 1.23
N ASN A 578 32.60 15.88 0.89
CA ASN A 578 33.69 16.67 0.30
C ASN A 578 34.73 17.11 1.35
N LYS A 579 35.63 16.20 1.75
CA LYS A 579 36.77 16.49 2.66
C LYS A 579 38.13 16.07 2.13
N LEU A 580 38.15 15.13 1.17
CA LEU A 580 39.36 14.55 0.62
C LEU A 580 40.27 15.61 -0.02
N GLU A 581 39.70 16.57 -0.75
CA GLU A 581 40.45 17.62 -1.41
C GLU A 581 41.20 18.51 -0.39
N ARG A 582 40.51 18.93 0.66
CA ARG A 582 41.11 19.71 1.74
C ARG A 582 42.19 18.94 2.49
N MET A 583 41.92 17.68 2.85
CA MET A 583 42.94 16.82 3.48
C MET A 583 44.17 16.66 2.59
N SER A 584 43.97 16.52 1.28
CA SER A 584 45.05 16.47 0.29
C SER A 584 45.87 17.75 0.30
N SER A 585 45.22 18.92 0.32
CA SER A 585 45.88 20.23 0.27
C SER A 585 46.85 20.48 1.43
N PHE A 586 46.52 20.01 2.64
CA PHE A 586 47.44 20.08 3.79
C PHE A 586 48.48 18.96 3.77
N ALA A 587 48.08 17.74 3.42
CA ALA A 587 48.97 16.60 3.38
C ALA A 587 50.13 16.79 2.39
N VAL A 588 49.89 17.39 1.21
CA VAL A 588 50.95 17.68 0.23
C VAL A 588 51.94 18.72 0.74
N ARG A 589 51.50 19.70 1.54
CA ARG A 589 52.39 20.71 2.15
C ARG A 589 53.17 20.17 3.35
N GLY A 590 52.89 18.94 3.80
CA GLY A 590 53.45 18.40 5.04
C GLY A 590 52.95 19.11 6.30
N GLU A 591 51.84 19.84 6.19
CA GLU A 591 51.25 20.59 7.29
C GLU A 591 50.22 19.72 8.02
N PRO A 592 50.12 19.82 9.37
CA PRO A 592 49.03 19.17 10.07
C PRO A 592 47.70 19.80 9.64
N MET A 593 46.66 18.96 9.51
CA MET A 593 45.30 19.46 9.29
C MET A 593 44.95 20.46 10.40
N PRO A 594 44.57 21.70 10.06
CA PRO A 594 44.28 22.69 11.06
C PRO A 594 43.06 22.23 11.86
N LYS A 595 43.14 22.38 13.18
CA LYS A 595 41.99 22.18 14.03
C LYS A 595 41.01 23.32 13.80
N SER A 596 39.74 23.00 13.69
CA SER A 596 38.68 24.00 13.69
C SER A 596 38.47 24.49 15.12
N ILE A 597 37.92 25.68 15.27
CA ILE A 597 37.61 26.26 16.57
C ILE A 597 36.09 26.26 16.75
N VAL A 598 35.60 25.71 17.86
CA VAL A 598 34.19 25.79 18.25
C VAL A 598 34.11 26.43 19.63
N ASN A 599 33.51 27.63 19.71
CA ASN A 599 33.39 28.40 20.95
C ASN A 599 34.73 28.60 21.68
N GLY A 600 35.80 28.88 20.92
CA GLY A 600 37.14 29.08 21.45
C GLY A 600 37.91 27.79 21.79
N ARG A 601 37.32 26.61 21.60
CA ARG A 601 37.98 25.31 21.79
C ARG A 601 38.42 24.71 20.47
N GLU A 602 39.62 24.16 20.43
CA GLU A 602 40.08 23.42 19.26
C GLU A 602 39.39 22.06 19.15
N VAL A 603 38.91 21.74 17.96
CA VAL A 603 38.21 20.49 17.64
C VAL A 603 38.85 19.90 16.39
N SER A 604 39.06 18.57 16.39
CA SER A 604 39.62 17.91 15.21
C SER A 604 38.64 17.98 14.04
N PHE A 605 39.18 17.99 12.82
CA PHE A 605 38.38 18.07 11.61
C PHE A 605 37.31 16.96 11.49
N ALA A 606 37.59 15.75 12.00
CA ALA A 606 36.64 14.64 12.04
C ALA A 606 35.44 14.87 12.97
N HIS A 607 35.64 15.58 14.10
CA HIS A 607 34.59 15.82 15.09
C HIS A 607 33.88 17.16 14.90
N PHE A 608 34.39 18.03 14.03
CA PHE A 608 33.97 19.42 13.92
C PHE A 608 32.47 19.58 13.61
N THR A 609 31.95 18.89 12.60
CA THR A 609 30.51 18.95 12.22
C THR A 609 29.61 18.48 13.36
N THR A 610 29.93 17.33 13.95
CA THR A 610 29.20 16.74 15.07
C THR A 610 29.22 17.65 16.31
N GLU A 611 30.36 18.29 16.60
CA GLU A 611 30.50 19.18 17.75
C GLU A 611 29.67 20.46 17.57
N VAL A 612 29.67 21.07 16.37
CA VAL A 612 28.80 22.24 16.12
C VAL A 612 27.32 21.85 16.26
N GLY A 613 26.91 20.71 15.72
CA GLY A 613 25.54 20.22 15.88
C GLY A 613 25.14 20.03 17.35
N LYS A 614 26.02 19.42 18.17
CA LYS A 614 25.81 19.27 19.63
C LYS A 614 25.71 20.62 20.33
N GLN A 615 26.58 21.57 20.00
CA GLN A 615 26.56 22.91 20.60
C GLN A 615 25.27 23.65 20.26
N VAL A 616 24.84 23.65 18.99
CA VAL A 616 23.58 24.28 18.58
C VAL A 616 22.41 23.63 19.32
N SER A 617 22.27 22.31 19.29
CA SER A 617 21.19 21.61 20.02
C SER A 617 21.17 22.00 21.51
N GLY A 618 22.31 21.93 22.19
CA GLY A 618 22.41 22.26 23.61
C GLY A 618 22.09 23.72 23.96
N ARG A 619 22.21 24.65 23.00
CA ARG A 619 21.98 26.09 23.17
C ARG A 619 20.59 26.54 22.70
N ILE A 620 19.83 25.69 22.00
CA ILE A 620 18.41 25.96 21.70
C ILE A 620 17.67 26.12 23.03
N ASN A 621 16.89 27.19 23.14
CA ASN A 621 16.01 27.41 24.25
C ASN A 621 14.87 26.39 24.23
N LYS A 622 15.03 25.32 25.00
CA LYS A 622 14.07 24.22 25.12
C LYS A 622 12.66 24.64 25.56
N SER A 623 12.52 25.80 26.21
CA SER A 623 11.22 26.32 26.67
C SER A 623 10.36 26.92 25.56
N VAL A 624 10.95 27.26 24.40
CA VAL A 624 10.21 27.83 23.26
C VAL A 624 9.96 26.81 22.15
N VAL A 625 10.71 25.70 22.13
CA VAL A 625 10.41 24.56 21.25
C VAL A 625 9.34 23.67 21.89
N ARG A 626 8.52 23.02 21.06
CA ARG A 626 7.38 22.22 21.54
C ARG A 626 7.82 20.94 22.25
N ARG A 627 8.94 20.38 21.82
CA ARG A 627 9.57 19.18 22.37
C ARG A 627 11.06 19.40 22.46
N GLU A 628 11.67 18.94 23.55
CA GLU A 628 13.10 19.12 23.76
C GLU A 628 13.95 18.53 22.63
N TRP A 629 13.54 17.37 22.08
CA TRP A 629 14.27 16.72 20.98
C TRP A 629 14.24 17.54 19.68
N MET A 630 13.34 18.52 19.50
CA MET A 630 13.38 19.42 18.34
C MET A 630 14.66 20.28 18.34
N ALA A 631 15.28 20.47 19.50
CA ALA A 631 16.61 21.07 19.57
C ALA A 631 17.66 20.24 18.81
N ASP A 632 17.57 18.90 18.88
CA ASP A 632 18.48 18.00 18.18
C ASP A 632 18.31 18.09 16.65
N ARG A 633 17.11 18.42 16.17
CA ARG A 633 16.88 18.68 14.73
C ARG A 633 17.58 19.94 14.26
N TRP A 634 17.52 21.02 15.04
CA TRP A 634 18.31 22.22 14.78
C TRP A 634 19.81 21.93 14.80
N GLY A 635 20.27 21.10 15.74
CA GLY A 635 21.65 20.60 15.78
C GLY A 635 22.04 19.81 14.52
N TYR A 636 21.17 18.93 14.04
CA TYR A 636 21.37 18.17 12.81
C TYR A 636 21.50 19.10 11.59
N ARG A 637 20.59 20.07 11.44
CA ARG A 637 20.65 21.07 10.35
C ARG A 637 21.93 21.90 10.41
N ALA A 638 22.35 22.31 11.61
CA ALA A 638 23.62 22.99 11.79
C ALA A 638 24.82 22.12 11.39
N SER A 639 24.80 20.82 11.69
CA SER A 639 25.83 19.87 11.24
C SER A 639 25.90 19.77 9.72
N GLN A 640 24.76 19.73 9.02
CA GLN A 640 24.69 19.75 7.56
C GLN A 640 25.18 21.09 6.98
N ALA A 641 24.82 22.20 7.61
CA ALA A 641 25.29 23.51 7.18
C ALA A 641 26.82 23.62 7.27
N VAL A 642 27.41 23.17 8.39
CA VAL A 642 28.87 23.21 8.55
C VAL A 642 29.60 22.38 7.46
N GLU A 643 28.99 21.31 6.97
CA GLU A 643 29.51 20.55 5.83
C GLU A 643 29.64 21.43 4.57
N VAL A 644 28.60 22.21 4.25
CA VAL A 644 28.63 23.18 3.14
C VAL A 644 29.63 24.32 3.41
N LEU A 645 29.69 24.81 4.64
CA LEU A 645 30.62 25.87 5.04
C LEU A 645 32.09 25.44 4.90
N ASP A 646 32.39 24.17 5.11
CA ASP A 646 33.73 23.63 4.86
C ASP A 646 34.14 23.72 3.38
N VAL A 647 33.20 23.53 2.45
CA VAL A 647 33.45 23.75 1.00
C VAL A 647 33.73 25.22 0.72
N VAL A 648 33.03 26.12 1.41
CA VAL A 648 33.30 27.57 1.32
C VAL A 648 34.69 27.89 1.86
N ALA A 649 35.09 27.28 2.98
CA ALA A 649 36.39 27.48 3.61
C ALA A 649 37.55 27.05 2.70
N GLU A 650 37.38 25.90 2.04
CA GLU A 650 38.33 25.39 1.06
C GLU A 650 38.47 26.32 -0.15
N LYS A 651 37.35 26.73 -0.76
CA LYS A 651 37.38 27.71 -1.86
C LYS A 651 38.10 29.00 -1.42
N THR A 652 37.83 29.46 -0.20
CA THR A 652 38.46 30.66 0.37
C THR A 652 39.98 30.52 0.44
N ALA A 653 40.50 29.38 0.88
CA ALA A 653 41.94 29.11 0.94
C ALA A 653 42.62 29.11 -0.44
N ARG A 654 41.86 28.85 -1.52
CA ARG A 654 42.32 28.96 -2.91
C ARG A 654 42.16 30.37 -3.49
N GLY A 655 41.63 31.32 -2.72
CA GLY A 655 41.29 32.65 -3.21
C GLY A 655 40.04 32.69 -4.10
N GLU A 656 39.17 31.68 -3.97
CA GLU A 656 37.91 31.49 -4.71
C GLU A 656 36.69 31.55 -3.77
N GLY A 657 35.50 31.62 -4.35
CA GLY A 657 34.25 31.55 -3.60
C GLY A 657 33.90 32.85 -2.85
N PRO A 658 32.82 32.82 -2.07
CA PRO A 658 32.14 34.03 -1.63
C PRO A 658 32.98 34.87 -0.65
N VAL A 659 33.67 34.23 0.29
CA VAL A 659 34.51 34.96 1.26
C VAL A 659 35.74 35.58 0.58
N ALA A 660 36.40 34.86 -0.33
CA ALA A 660 37.55 35.42 -1.04
C ALA A 660 37.15 36.57 -1.99
N GLU A 661 36.01 36.45 -2.68
CA GLU A 661 35.47 37.53 -3.51
C GLU A 661 35.17 38.78 -2.69
N LEU A 662 34.54 38.62 -1.52
CA LEU A 662 34.25 39.72 -0.60
C LEU A 662 35.53 40.34 -0.02
N ARG A 663 36.58 39.55 0.29
CA ARG A 663 37.88 40.09 0.72
C ARG A 663 38.53 40.95 -0.35
N LYS A 664 38.44 40.53 -1.62
CA LYS A 664 38.94 41.32 -2.76
C LYS A 664 38.13 42.61 -2.93
N LYS A 665 36.81 42.54 -2.77
CA LYS A 665 35.90 43.69 -2.91
C LYS A 665 36.00 44.67 -1.73
N PHE A 666 36.29 44.17 -0.53
CA PHE A 666 36.40 44.96 0.71
C PHE A 666 37.71 44.62 1.45
N PRO A 667 38.86 45.11 0.94
CA PRO A 667 40.17 44.79 1.51
C PRO A 667 40.30 45.22 2.98
N GLY A 668 40.91 44.35 3.79
CA GLY A 668 41.16 44.60 5.21
C GLY A 668 39.92 44.58 6.11
N ARG A 669 38.76 44.14 5.60
CA ARG A 669 37.53 44.00 6.38
C ARG A 669 37.33 42.57 6.85
N ASP A 670 36.78 42.44 8.06
CA ASP A 670 36.35 41.16 8.60
C ASP A 670 35.07 40.69 7.90
N ILE A 671 35.01 39.38 7.64
CA ILE A 671 33.86 38.72 7.03
C ILE A 671 33.38 37.65 8.00
N GLU A 672 32.15 37.82 8.48
CA GLU A 672 31.44 36.86 9.30
C GLU A 672 30.42 36.12 8.46
N VAL A 673 30.38 34.79 8.55
CA VAL A 673 29.37 33.95 7.93
C VAL A 673 28.31 33.60 8.96
N ARG A 674 27.09 34.07 8.78
CA ARG A 674 25.96 33.79 9.69
C ARG A 674 25.13 32.64 9.14
N TYR A 675 24.88 31.64 9.96
CA TYR A 675 23.93 30.58 9.68
C TYR A 675 22.61 30.85 10.41
N ALA A 676 21.53 31.13 9.67
CA ALA A 676 20.23 31.48 10.26
C ALA A 676 19.34 30.26 10.55
N GLY A 677 19.49 29.17 9.79
CA GLY A 677 18.60 28.01 9.91
C GLY A 677 17.20 28.23 9.32
N THR A 678 17.01 29.23 8.49
CA THR A 678 15.79 29.46 7.69
C THR A 678 15.46 28.26 6.79
N ASP A 679 14.28 28.14 6.18
CA ASP A 679 13.96 27.00 5.30
C ASP A 679 14.57 27.11 3.88
N GLY A 680 14.86 28.30 3.37
CA GLY A 680 15.48 28.47 2.04
C GLY A 680 16.98 28.18 2.03
N GLU A 681 17.46 27.36 1.08
CA GLU A 681 18.91 27.11 0.92
C GLU A 681 19.71 28.42 0.68
N HIS A 682 19.18 29.33 -0.13
CA HIS A 682 19.79 30.64 -0.40
C HIS A 682 19.90 31.54 0.84
N GLU A 683 19.10 31.27 1.87
CA GLU A 683 19.06 32.05 3.11
C GLU A 683 19.94 31.45 4.21
N GLN A 684 20.47 30.23 4.02
CA GLN A 684 21.23 29.52 5.05
C GLN A 684 22.46 30.32 5.46
N PHE A 685 23.25 30.79 4.49
CA PHE A 685 24.47 31.55 4.75
C PHE A 685 24.32 33.00 4.31
N THR A 686 24.46 33.89 5.29
CA THR A 686 24.62 35.32 5.05
C THR A 686 26.05 35.73 5.36
N TYR A 687 26.73 36.33 4.39
CA TYR A 687 28.08 36.86 4.53
C TYR A 687 28.00 38.33 4.94
N VAL A 688 28.41 38.63 6.17
CA VAL A 688 28.40 39.98 6.73
C VAL A 688 29.80 40.55 6.69
N VAL A 689 29.96 41.68 6.01
CA VAL A 689 31.20 42.44 5.90
C VAL A 689 31.12 43.62 6.85
N ASP A 690 32.06 43.70 7.79
CA ASP A 690 32.19 44.84 8.72
C ASP A 690 32.49 46.13 7.93
N GLY A 691 31.73 47.19 8.20
CA GLY A 691 31.76 48.43 7.44
C GLY A 691 31.91 49.69 8.29
N PHE A 692 32.68 50.67 7.80
CA PHE A 692 32.88 51.97 8.48
C PHE A 692 31.61 52.83 8.58
N TRP A 693 30.65 52.63 7.68
CA TRP A 693 29.35 53.32 7.65
C TRP A 693 28.16 52.38 7.94
N GLY A 694 28.44 51.19 8.49
CA GLY A 694 27.48 50.12 8.73
C GLY A 694 27.83 48.83 7.97
N ASP A 695 27.47 47.71 8.58
CA ASP A 695 27.71 46.37 8.05
C ASP A 695 26.93 46.14 6.75
N LYS A 696 27.52 45.38 5.82
CA LYS A 696 26.88 44.93 4.58
C LYS A 696 26.64 43.44 4.58
N ALA A 697 25.49 42.99 4.11
CA ALA A 697 25.12 41.57 4.04
C ALA A 697 25.02 41.09 2.59
N PHE A 698 25.50 39.87 2.35
CA PHE A 698 25.46 39.21 1.04
C PHE A 698 24.99 37.77 1.14
N ARG A 699 24.35 37.27 0.08
CA ARG A 699 24.00 35.85 -0.10
C ARG A 699 24.53 35.34 -1.43
N GLN A 700 24.85 34.06 -1.51
CA GLN A 700 25.34 33.42 -2.73
C GLN A 700 24.22 32.63 -3.40
N GLY A 701 24.02 32.83 -4.71
CA GLY A 701 23.14 31.99 -5.54
C GLY A 701 23.80 30.66 -5.93
N SER A 702 23.01 29.72 -6.44
CA SER A 702 23.51 28.44 -6.96
C SER A 702 24.42 28.60 -8.19
N ASP A 703 24.37 29.74 -8.87
CA ASP A 703 25.29 30.14 -9.94
C ASP A 703 26.64 30.67 -9.42
N GLY A 704 26.81 30.72 -8.09
CA GLY A 704 28.01 31.20 -7.40
C GLY A 704 28.07 32.71 -7.21
N LYS A 705 27.13 33.49 -7.74
CA LYS A 705 27.18 34.96 -7.65
C LYS A 705 26.67 35.47 -6.31
N LEU A 706 27.31 36.53 -5.83
CA LEU A 706 26.92 37.24 -4.62
C LEU A 706 25.90 38.36 -4.92
N SER A 707 24.84 38.41 -4.12
CA SER A 707 23.85 39.48 -4.12
C SER A 707 23.88 40.21 -2.79
N GLU A 708 23.96 41.54 -2.81
CA GLU A 708 23.81 42.39 -1.61
C GLU A 708 22.35 42.35 -1.16
N ILE A 709 22.14 42.20 0.14
CA ILE A 709 20.81 42.11 0.75
C ILE A 709 20.69 43.07 1.94
N GLU A 710 19.45 43.32 2.36
CA GLU A 710 19.21 43.98 3.65
C GLU A 710 19.70 43.10 4.80
N MET A 711 20.23 43.72 5.86
CA MET A 711 20.73 43.00 7.03
C MET A 711 19.60 42.16 7.65
N PRO A 712 19.74 40.83 7.74
CA PRO A 712 18.69 40.00 8.34
C PRO A 712 18.53 40.33 9.82
N GLN A 713 17.28 40.43 10.28
CA GLN A 713 16.97 40.69 11.70
C GLN A 713 16.99 39.43 12.58
N GLU A 714 17.07 38.24 11.98
CA GLU A 714 17.03 36.97 12.69
C GLU A 714 18.36 36.66 13.39
N ALA A 715 18.26 36.04 14.57
CA ALA A 715 19.43 35.59 15.31
C ALA A 715 20.08 34.37 14.63
N ALA A 716 21.39 34.42 14.42
CA ALA A 716 22.12 33.29 13.85
C ALA A 716 22.16 32.10 14.83
N MET A 717 21.97 30.90 14.32
CA MET A 717 22.21 29.65 15.05
C MET A 717 23.71 29.50 15.38
N PHE A 718 24.56 29.91 14.44
CA PHE A 718 25.99 30.10 14.66
C PHE A 718 26.56 31.15 13.72
N THR A 719 27.70 31.71 14.11
CA THR A 719 28.53 32.59 13.29
C THR A 719 29.88 31.93 13.03
N GLY A 720 30.39 32.04 11.81
CA GLY A 720 31.65 31.49 11.38
C GLY A 720 32.62 32.57 10.90
N LYS A 721 33.90 32.42 11.22
CA LYS A 721 35.00 33.12 10.54
C LYS A 721 35.86 32.10 9.83
N ILE A 722 36.34 32.47 8.64
CA ILE A 722 37.24 31.65 7.82
C ILE A 722 38.56 32.39 7.73
N SER A 723 39.70 31.79 8.06
CA SER A 723 41.02 32.45 7.88
C SER A 723 41.45 32.51 6.41
N GLU A 724 42.63 33.05 6.10
CA GLU A 724 43.20 32.98 4.75
C GLU A 724 43.59 31.54 4.39
N GLU A 725 44.00 30.75 5.37
CA GLU A 725 44.34 29.33 5.26
C GLU A 725 43.10 28.41 5.31
N GLY A 726 41.90 29.00 5.33
CA GLY A 726 40.63 28.27 5.37
C GLY A 726 40.27 27.71 6.76
N VAL A 727 40.97 28.09 7.83
CA VAL A 727 40.63 27.62 9.19
C VAL A 727 39.25 28.14 9.59
N LEU A 728 38.37 27.24 10.02
CA LEU A 728 37.03 27.59 10.47
C LEU A 728 36.99 27.83 11.97
N SER A 729 36.46 28.99 12.35
CA SER A 729 36.13 29.33 13.73
C SER A 729 34.64 29.58 13.84
N ILE A 730 33.94 28.72 14.58
CA ILE A 730 32.50 28.78 14.80
C ILE A 730 32.24 29.25 16.24
N ARG A 731 31.32 30.19 16.36
CA ARG A 731 30.74 30.61 17.63
C ARG A 731 29.24 30.38 17.58
N THR A 732 28.73 29.64 18.54
CA THR A 732 27.29 29.54 18.78
C THR A 732 26.90 30.57 19.86
N PRO A 733 25.71 31.20 19.78
CA PRO A 733 25.21 32.04 20.87
C PRO A 733 24.98 31.22 22.14
N ASP A 734 25.07 31.83 23.33
CA ASP A 734 24.85 31.09 24.60
C ASP A 734 23.41 30.61 24.76
N ARG A 735 22.48 31.27 24.07
CA ARG A 735 21.08 30.88 23.98
C ARG A 735 20.54 31.24 22.61
N ILE A 736 19.89 30.28 21.97
CA ILE A 736 19.28 30.42 20.65
C ILE A 736 17.77 30.32 20.83
N ASN A 737 17.04 31.37 20.45
CA ASN A 737 15.59 31.36 20.47
C ASN A 737 15.06 31.12 19.06
N VAL A 738 14.39 29.98 18.88
CA VAL A 738 13.69 29.65 17.64
C VAL A 738 12.20 29.88 17.85
N LYS A 739 11.55 30.54 16.90
CA LYS A 739 10.10 30.83 16.95
C LYS A 739 9.29 29.77 16.22
N ASP A 740 9.84 29.18 15.16
CA ASP A 740 9.11 28.34 14.23
C ASP A 740 9.55 26.86 14.27
N TYR A 741 8.79 26.02 13.59
CA TYR A 741 9.07 24.59 13.49
C TYR A 741 10.17 24.33 12.46
N PRO A 742 11.22 23.58 12.82
CA PRO A 742 12.22 23.22 11.83
C PRO A 742 11.58 22.29 10.80
N LEU A 743 11.66 22.66 9.52
CA LEU A 743 11.47 21.68 8.45
C LEU A 743 12.53 20.59 8.56
N ASN A 744 12.16 19.36 8.17
CA ASN A 744 13.08 18.23 8.05
C ASN A 744 14.24 18.55 7.09
N SER A 745 13.96 19.28 6.00
CA SER A 745 14.94 19.70 5.00
C SER A 745 14.68 21.14 4.56
N THR A 746 15.74 21.82 4.13
CA THR A 746 15.64 23.12 3.44
C THR A 746 15.13 22.94 2.01
N TYR A 747 14.66 24.01 1.37
CA TYR A 747 14.40 24.04 -0.07
C TYR A 747 15.68 24.36 -0.84
N GLY A 748 16.29 23.31 -1.40
CA GLY A 748 17.57 23.35 -2.08
C GLY A 748 17.58 22.76 -3.48
N VAL A 749 18.73 22.82 -4.15
CA VAL A 749 18.88 22.30 -5.53
C VAL A 749 18.72 20.78 -5.55
N GLY A 750 17.86 20.30 -6.44
CA GLY A 750 17.55 18.89 -6.60
C GLY A 750 16.29 18.45 -5.86
N ASP A 751 15.83 19.23 -4.88
CA ASP A 751 14.63 18.92 -4.12
C ASP A 751 13.37 18.99 -4.99
N THR A 752 12.42 18.14 -4.64
CA THR A 752 11.10 18.12 -5.24
C THR A 752 10.10 18.84 -4.34
N ILE A 753 9.39 19.79 -4.92
CA ILE A 753 8.41 20.65 -4.26
C ILE A 753 7.07 20.63 -4.98
N ASP A 754 6.05 21.06 -4.27
CA ASP A 754 4.73 21.30 -4.79
C ASP A 754 4.55 22.74 -5.24
N LEU A 755 3.99 22.95 -6.44
CA LEU A 755 3.62 24.27 -6.91
C LEU A 755 2.14 24.36 -7.28
N PRO A 756 1.44 25.41 -6.83
CA PRO A 756 0.09 25.70 -7.31
C PRO A 756 0.07 25.96 -8.81
N TYR A 757 -0.78 25.24 -9.54
CA TYR A 757 -0.96 25.41 -10.97
C TYR A 757 -2.42 25.66 -11.32
N ARG A 758 -2.66 26.69 -12.13
CA ARG A 758 -4.00 27.00 -12.65
C ARG A 758 -4.09 26.68 -14.14
N ASP A 759 -4.74 25.58 -14.47
CA ASP A 759 -5.04 25.18 -15.83
C ASP A 759 -6.25 25.95 -16.37
N ARG A 760 -5.96 27.04 -17.09
CA ARG A 760 -6.99 27.92 -17.67
C ARG A 760 -7.72 27.28 -18.86
N SER A 761 -7.20 26.19 -19.42
CA SER A 761 -7.80 25.51 -20.57
C SER A 761 -8.96 24.58 -20.19
N VAL A 762 -9.06 24.25 -18.90
CA VAL A 762 -10.03 23.32 -18.35
C VAL A 762 -11.19 24.09 -17.71
N ARG A 763 -12.42 23.55 -17.72
CA ARG A 763 -13.56 24.10 -16.96
C ARG A 763 -13.81 23.23 -15.73
N GLU A 764 -13.97 23.86 -14.56
CA GLU A 764 -14.22 23.14 -13.31
C GLU A 764 -15.54 22.37 -13.37
N GLN A 765 -15.50 21.07 -13.01
CA GLN A 765 -16.65 20.16 -12.98
C GLN A 765 -16.59 19.34 -11.69
N VAL A 766 -17.57 19.57 -10.82
CA VAL A 766 -17.68 18.98 -9.46
C VAL A 766 -19.04 18.33 -9.23
N GLU A 767 -19.56 17.67 -10.25
CA GLU A 767 -20.87 17.01 -10.21
C GLU A 767 -20.74 15.57 -9.71
N LYS A 768 -21.55 15.22 -8.71
CA LYS A 768 -21.49 13.89 -8.09
C LYS A 768 -21.85 12.80 -9.10
N GLY A 769 -20.97 11.81 -9.29
CA GLY A 769 -21.17 10.71 -10.24
C GLY A 769 -20.56 10.95 -11.62
N GLU A 770 -20.13 12.18 -11.90
CA GLU A 770 -19.42 12.58 -13.11
C GLU A 770 -17.91 12.63 -12.90
N GLU A 771 -17.14 12.67 -13.98
CA GLU A 771 -15.69 12.84 -13.90
C GLU A 771 -15.33 14.15 -13.20
N PHE A 772 -14.42 14.06 -12.21
CA PHE A 772 -13.94 15.24 -11.51
C PHE A 772 -12.91 15.99 -12.34
N ILE A 773 -13.13 17.29 -12.53
CA ILE A 773 -12.24 18.15 -13.30
C ILE A 773 -12.01 19.46 -12.52
N THR A 774 -10.75 19.82 -12.26
CA THR A 774 -10.38 21.06 -11.57
C THR A 774 -9.41 21.90 -12.38
N GLN A 775 -9.61 23.22 -12.37
CA GLN A 775 -8.62 24.19 -12.87
C GLN A 775 -7.46 24.36 -11.91
N ASN A 776 -7.68 24.14 -10.61
CA ASN A 776 -6.71 24.41 -9.55
C ASN A 776 -6.07 23.08 -9.15
N LYS A 777 -4.85 22.86 -9.63
CA LYS A 777 -4.06 21.65 -9.43
C LYS A 777 -2.81 21.99 -8.63
N LEU A 778 -2.21 20.98 -8.05
CA LEU A 778 -0.80 21.01 -7.72
C LEU A 778 -0.02 20.30 -8.81
N VAL A 779 1.22 20.73 -9.00
CA VAL A 779 2.19 20.04 -9.86
C VAL A 779 3.47 19.84 -9.09
N GLU A 780 4.11 18.71 -9.35
CA GLU A 780 5.45 18.41 -8.87
C GLU A 780 6.47 19.26 -9.64
N ALA A 781 7.38 19.90 -8.94
CA ALA A 781 8.46 20.67 -9.51
C ALA A 781 9.80 20.35 -8.86
N LYS A 782 10.86 20.33 -9.64
CA LYS A 782 12.23 20.15 -9.18
C LYS A 782 12.95 21.49 -9.13
N ILE A 783 13.62 21.78 -8.01
CA ILE A 783 14.46 22.98 -7.90
C ILE A 783 15.74 22.74 -8.71
N LEU A 784 15.97 23.58 -9.72
CA LEU A 784 17.17 23.56 -10.56
C LEU A 784 18.28 24.48 -10.02
N GLY A 785 17.91 25.52 -9.29
CA GLY A 785 18.82 26.57 -8.85
C GLY A 785 18.10 27.66 -8.08
N PHE A 786 18.87 28.57 -7.50
CA PHE A 786 18.36 29.77 -6.83
C PHE A 786 19.33 30.94 -6.98
N THR A 787 18.81 32.15 -6.85
CA THR A 787 19.58 33.39 -6.88
C THR A 787 19.86 33.89 -5.46
N GLY A 788 20.91 34.70 -5.28
CA GLY A 788 21.24 35.29 -3.97
C GLY A 788 20.15 36.23 -3.42
N ASP A 789 19.30 36.80 -4.29
CA ASP A 789 18.14 37.63 -3.91
C ASP A 789 16.86 36.82 -3.61
N GLY A 790 16.94 35.49 -3.63
CA GLY A 790 15.88 34.62 -3.13
C GLY A 790 14.78 34.20 -4.11
N ARG A 791 15.11 34.18 -5.39
CA ARG A 791 14.29 33.52 -6.41
C ARG A 791 14.82 32.12 -6.71
N TYR A 792 13.90 31.20 -6.95
CA TYR A 792 14.17 29.80 -7.27
C TYR A 792 13.82 29.51 -8.71
N HIS A 793 14.75 28.87 -9.42
CA HIS A 793 14.50 28.31 -10.75
C HIS A 793 14.03 26.87 -10.60
N VAL A 794 12.85 26.57 -11.15
CA VAL A 794 12.17 25.29 -10.98
C VAL A 794 11.77 24.72 -12.34
N GLU A 795 11.79 23.41 -12.46
CA GLU A 795 11.30 22.66 -13.61
C GLU A 795 10.11 21.82 -13.20
N LEU A 796 9.01 21.87 -13.95
CA LEU A 796 7.80 21.13 -13.67
C LEU A 796 7.23 20.50 -14.93
N THR A 797 6.51 19.39 -14.80
CA THR A 797 5.68 18.85 -15.88
C THR A 797 4.27 19.37 -15.70
N ASN A 798 3.77 20.12 -16.69
CA ASN A 798 2.42 20.65 -16.64
C ASN A 798 1.37 19.53 -16.84
N PRO A 799 0.07 19.79 -16.58
CA PRO A 799 -0.97 18.78 -16.76
C PRO A 799 -1.14 18.24 -18.19
N LYS A 800 -0.47 18.83 -19.20
CA LYS A 800 -0.43 18.35 -20.59
C LYS A 800 0.75 17.42 -20.87
N GLY A 801 1.63 17.21 -19.89
CA GLY A 801 2.86 16.44 -20.04
C GLY A 801 4.04 17.23 -20.60
N GLU A 802 3.94 18.57 -20.71
CA GLU A 802 5.01 19.42 -21.21
C GLU A 802 5.91 19.88 -20.07
N ILE A 803 7.22 19.93 -20.31
CA ILE A 803 8.19 20.45 -19.35
C ILE A 803 8.20 21.98 -19.41
N GLU A 804 7.92 22.64 -18.29
CA GLU A 804 7.97 24.09 -18.12
C GLU A 804 9.08 24.46 -17.11
N LYS A 805 9.85 25.52 -17.40
CA LYS A 805 10.77 26.13 -16.44
C LYS A 805 10.18 27.45 -15.94
N LYS A 806 10.15 27.64 -14.62
CA LYS A 806 9.64 28.85 -13.95
C LYS A 806 10.64 29.41 -12.97
N THR A 807 10.44 30.68 -12.64
CA THR A 807 11.11 31.32 -11.51
C THR A 807 10.04 31.66 -10.48
N VAL A 808 10.22 31.18 -9.25
CA VAL A 808 9.27 31.35 -8.13
C VAL A 808 10.00 31.92 -6.93
N THR A 809 9.26 32.54 -6.01
CA THR A 809 9.79 33.04 -4.74
C THR A 809 9.74 31.97 -3.66
N LEU A 810 10.57 32.10 -2.62
CA LEU A 810 10.48 31.22 -1.45
C LEU A 810 9.08 31.25 -0.81
N ALA A 811 8.43 32.42 -0.79
CA ALA A 811 7.06 32.55 -0.28
C ALA A 811 6.06 31.68 -1.06
N GLU A 812 6.20 31.58 -2.39
CA GLU A 812 5.36 30.71 -3.22
C GLU A 812 5.62 29.22 -2.94
N ILE A 813 6.88 28.84 -2.71
CA ILE A 813 7.25 27.47 -2.31
C ILE A 813 6.63 27.14 -0.95
N ARG A 814 6.88 27.99 0.06
CA ARG A 814 6.38 27.79 1.44
C ARG A 814 4.87 27.55 1.47
N LYS A 815 4.12 28.30 0.65
CA LYS A 815 2.65 28.26 0.63
C LYS A 815 2.06 26.89 0.29
N ALA A 816 2.77 26.01 -0.41
CA ALA A 816 2.28 24.67 -0.77
C ALA A 816 3.03 23.54 -0.06
N ASN A 817 4.14 23.85 0.62
CA ASN A 817 5.07 22.84 1.11
C ASN A 817 5.31 22.89 2.63
N ASN A 818 5.14 24.06 3.27
CA ASN A 818 5.39 24.18 4.70
C ASN A 818 4.33 23.41 5.51
N PRO A 819 4.71 22.83 6.65
CA PRO A 819 3.78 22.18 7.55
C PRO A 819 2.81 23.21 8.14
N HIS A 820 1.59 22.77 8.39
CA HIS A 820 0.60 23.56 9.11
C HIS A 820 0.86 23.51 10.63
N TRP A 821 0.40 24.53 11.34
CA TRP A 821 0.57 24.61 12.80
C TRP A 821 -0.69 25.06 13.56
N PHE A 822 -1.04 24.28 14.58
CA PHE A 822 -2.10 24.63 15.54
C PHE A 822 -1.51 25.01 16.89
N SER A 823 -1.68 26.27 17.28
CA SER A 823 -1.31 26.76 18.59
C SER A 823 -2.02 26.00 19.72
N THR A 824 -1.24 25.48 20.66
CA THR A 824 -1.76 24.81 21.87
C THR A 824 -2.56 25.72 22.80
N LYS A 825 -2.56 27.04 22.55
CA LYS A 825 -3.21 28.06 23.38
C LYS A 825 -4.48 28.64 22.76
N GLY A 826 -4.87 28.18 21.56
CA GLY A 826 -6.04 28.70 20.87
C GLY A 826 -5.79 28.86 19.36
N SER A 827 -6.14 27.83 18.59
CA SER A 827 -6.32 27.91 17.14
C SER A 827 -7.76 27.58 16.78
N ASN A 828 -8.17 27.89 15.54
CA ASN A 828 -9.47 27.49 15.03
C ASN A 828 -9.31 26.86 13.66
N PHE A 829 -10.11 25.84 13.36
CA PHE A 829 -10.15 25.26 12.02
C PHE A 829 -11.57 24.81 11.72
N SER A 830 -12.14 25.26 10.59
CA SER A 830 -13.54 24.97 10.25
C SER A 830 -14.48 25.37 11.41
N ASP A 831 -15.16 24.39 11.98
CA ASP A 831 -16.22 24.42 12.98
C ASP A 831 -15.71 24.13 14.40
N VAL A 832 -14.40 23.93 14.57
CA VAL A 832 -13.80 23.62 15.88
C VAL A 832 -12.81 24.69 16.35
N SER A 833 -12.77 24.85 17.66
CA SER A 833 -11.73 25.55 18.41
C SER A 833 -10.77 24.54 19.03
N ILE A 834 -9.48 24.84 18.98
CA ILE A 834 -8.40 23.95 19.39
C ILE A 834 -7.64 24.63 20.52
N ASN A 835 -7.81 24.14 21.75
CA ASN A 835 -7.10 24.65 22.91
C ASN A 835 -6.72 23.53 23.87
N VAL A 836 -5.55 22.93 23.66
CA VAL A 836 -5.05 21.79 24.45
C VAL A 836 -4.89 22.13 25.95
N LYS A 837 -4.82 23.42 26.31
CA LYS A 837 -4.68 23.82 27.72
C LYS A 837 -6.00 23.82 28.48
N THR A 838 -7.10 24.23 27.84
CA THR A 838 -8.42 24.36 28.49
C THR A 838 -9.34 23.20 28.18
N ASP A 839 -9.15 22.54 27.04
CA ASP A 839 -9.92 21.39 26.60
C ASP A 839 -9.33 20.09 27.16
N ALA A 840 -9.93 19.60 28.25
CA ALA A 840 -9.45 18.42 28.98
C ALA A 840 -9.56 17.13 28.16
N ASP A 841 -10.59 16.99 27.33
CA ASP A 841 -10.82 15.80 26.52
C ASP A 841 -9.86 15.73 25.33
N LEU A 842 -9.58 16.87 24.69
CA LEU A 842 -8.51 16.97 23.69
C LEU A 842 -7.15 16.67 24.30
N LYS A 843 -6.85 17.22 25.49
CA LYS A 843 -5.61 16.93 26.19
C LYS A 843 -5.46 15.44 26.49
N LYS A 844 -6.52 14.81 26.98
CA LYS A 844 -6.56 13.38 27.28
C LYS A 844 -6.29 12.54 26.02
N PHE A 845 -6.96 12.84 24.90
CA PHE A 845 -6.72 12.18 23.61
C PHE A 845 -5.24 12.23 23.20
N LEU A 846 -4.61 13.41 23.30
CA LEU A 846 -3.20 13.56 22.92
C LEU A 846 -2.23 12.89 23.90
N ASP A 847 -2.58 12.81 25.19
CA ASP A 847 -1.75 12.17 26.21
C ASP A 847 -1.82 10.63 26.12
N GLU A 848 -2.98 10.06 25.80
CA GLU A 848 -3.16 8.62 25.56
C GLU A 848 -2.33 8.10 24.38
N ALA A 849 -2.09 8.92 23.36
CA ALA A 849 -1.25 8.57 22.21
C ALA A 849 0.27 8.73 22.48
N GLN A 850 0.68 9.36 23.58
CA GLN A 850 2.09 9.62 23.87
C GLN A 850 2.96 8.35 23.92
N PRO A 851 2.50 7.21 24.50
CA PRO A 851 3.27 5.96 24.49
C PRO A 851 3.56 5.41 23.08
N ILE A 852 2.70 5.68 22.10
CA ILE A 852 2.94 5.31 20.69
C ILE A 852 4.13 6.12 20.16
N ILE A 853 4.11 7.45 20.39
CA ILE A 853 5.19 8.34 19.96
C ILE A 853 6.51 7.95 20.62
N ASP A 854 6.53 7.78 21.94
CA ASP A 854 7.76 7.51 22.70
C ASP A 854 8.39 6.14 22.32
N ARG A 855 7.60 5.18 21.81
CA ARG A 855 8.09 3.88 21.32
C ARG A 855 8.91 4.01 20.03
N HIS A 856 8.46 4.86 19.11
CA HIS A 856 9.09 5.03 17.78
C HIS A 856 10.11 6.18 17.75
N LEU A 857 9.84 7.23 18.52
CA LEU A 857 10.58 8.49 18.56
C LEU A 857 10.95 8.85 20.02
N PRO A 858 11.80 8.05 20.68
CA PRO A 858 12.17 8.25 22.07
C PRO A 858 12.97 9.54 22.30
N LYS A 859 12.88 10.06 23.53
CA LYS A 859 13.56 11.29 23.98
C LYS A 859 14.94 11.03 24.61
N ASP A 860 15.45 9.81 24.52
CA ASP A 860 16.68 9.34 25.15
C ASP A 860 17.95 9.70 24.36
N GLY A 861 17.82 10.44 23.26
CA GLY A 861 18.93 10.81 22.37
C GLY A 861 19.33 9.71 21.38
N SER A 862 18.68 8.54 21.39
CA SER A 862 18.99 7.44 20.46
C SER A 862 18.76 7.78 18.98
N LEU A 863 18.05 8.88 18.68
CA LEU A 863 17.79 9.35 17.33
C LEU A 863 18.93 10.21 16.73
N VAL A 864 19.88 10.70 17.53
CA VAL A 864 20.90 11.67 17.08
C VAL A 864 21.91 11.06 16.10
N GLY A 865 22.11 9.74 16.16
CA GLY A 865 23.11 9.03 15.35
C GLY A 865 22.55 8.13 14.24
N ILE A 866 21.23 8.07 14.04
CA ILE A 866 20.65 7.21 13.00
C ILE A 866 20.59 7.93 11.65
N SER A 867 20.66 7.18 10.55
CA SER A 867 20.53 7.74 9.21
C SER A 867 19.12 8.30 8.94
N ALA A 868 19.03 9.24 8.00
CA ALA A 868 17.75 9.81 7.56
C ALA A 868 16.73 8.73 7.14
N ALA A 869 17.16 7.74 6.35
CA ALA A 869 16.32 6.61 5.93
C ALA A 869 15.84 5.76 7.12
N ALA A 870 16.72 5.48 8.09
CA ALA A 870 16.33 4.72 9.29
C ALA A 870 15.31 5.48 10.16
N LEU A 871 15.47 6.80 10.26
CA LEU A 871 14.54 7.67 10.97
C LEU A 871 13.20 7.78 10.23
N ALA A 872 13.21 7.91 8.90
CA ALA A 872 12.01 7.90 8.08
C ALA A 872 11.21 6.60 8.26
N LYS A 873 11.88 5.44 8.29
CA LYS A 873 11.23 4.15 8.59
C LYS A 873 10.51 4.14 9.95
N ARG A 874 11.14 4.70 11.00
CA ARG A 874 10.50 4.85 12.32
C ARG A 874 9.34 5.84 12.28
N GLN A 875 9.47 6.94 11.56
CA GLN A 875 8.39 7.91 11.37
C GLN A 875 7.18 7.27 10.67
N LYS A 876 7.37 6.48 9.61
CA LYS A 876 6.28 5.73 8.93
C LYS A 876 5.54 4.79 9.87
N ALA A 877 6.28 4.02 10.67
CA ALA A 877 5.68 3.13 11.67
C ALA A 877 4.87 3.92 12.72
N CYS A 878 5.40 5.05 13.18
CA CYS A 878 4.70 5.95 14.09
C CYS A 878 3.42 6.51 13.46
N ILE A 879 3.47 7.00 12.22
CA ILE A 879 2.30 7.54 11.50
C ILE A 879 1.21 6.47 11.40
N LYS A 880 1.56 5.24 11.00
CA LYS A 880 0.61 4.13 10.89
C LYS A 880 -0.14 3.86 12.19
N GLU A 881 0.58 3.80 13.32
CA GLU A 881 -0.06 3.58 14.62
C GLU A 881 -0.89 4.79 15.09
N LEU A 882 -0.43 6.02 14.86
CA LEU A 882 -1.17 7.24 15.22
C LEU A 882 -2.44 7.42 14.37
N MET A 883 -2.38 7.09 13.08
CA MET A 883 -3.52 7.07 12.17
C MET A 883 -4.56 6.04 12.65
N THR A 884 -4.11 4.82 12.95
CA THR A 884 -4.97 3.75 13.48
C THR A 884 -5.64 4.18 14.78
N TYR A 885 -4.86 4.72 15.73
CA TYR A 885 -5.38 5.27 16.99
C TYR A 885 -6.47 6.33 16.75
N THR A 886 -6.24 7.24 15.81
CA THR A 886 -7.20 8.30 15.47
C THR A 886 -8.49 7.72 14.87
N ALA A 887 -8.38 6.79 13.93
CA ALA A 887 -9.51 6.16 13.25
C ALA A 887 -10.36 5.30 14.21
N ASP A 888 -9.70 4.59 15.14
CA ASP A 888 -10.36 3.77 16.15
C ASP A 888 -11.11 4.60 17.19
N ARG A 889 -10.52 5.73 17.60
CA ARG A 889 -11.04 6.57 18.68
C ARG A 889 -12.10 7.56 18.21
N VAL A 890 -12.06 8.02 16.96
CA VAL A 890 -12.99 9.01 16.41
C VAL A 890 -13.63 8.45 15.15
N LYS A 891 -14.80 7.82 15.28
CA LYS A 891 -15.47 7.11 14.18
C LYS A 891 -16.39 8.03 13.38
N TYR A 892 -16.70 7.65 12.15
CA TYR A 892 -17.69 8.39 11.37
C TYR A 892 -19.07 8.36 12.05
N PRO A 893 -19.78 9.50 12.11
CA PRO A 893 -21.13 9.55 12.64
C PRO A 893 -22.12 8.85 11.71
N THR A 894 -23.10 8.18 12.30
CA THR A 894 -24.26 7.66 11.58
C THR A 894 -25.02 8.83 10.95
N LYS A 895 -25.52 8.69 9.72
CA LYS A 895 -26.24 9.78 9.03
C LYS A 895 -27.49 10.19 9.81
N LYS A 896 -27.75 11.50 9.88
CA LYS A 896 -28.86 12.12 10.63
C LYS A 896 -30.24 11.50 10.36
N GLU A 897 -30.49 11.10 9.11
CA GLU A 897 -31.77 10.54 8.66
C GLU A 897 -31.90 9.03 8.89
N THR A 898 -30.89 8.37 9.48
CA THR A 898 -30.93 6.92 9.72
C THR A 898 -31.87 6.60 10.87
N ALA A 899 -32.85 5.73 10.64
CA ALA A 899 -33.70 5.20 11.72
C ALA A 899 -32.84 4.50 12.78
N GLY A 900 -32.99 4.88 14.05
CA GLY A 900 -32.21 4.31 15.16
C GLY A 900 -30.79 4.88 15.31
N ILE A 901 -30.55 6.16 14.95
CA ILE A 901 -29.27 6.84 15.16
C ILE A 901 -28.81 6.79 16.63
N ASP A 902 -27.53 6.48 16.85
CA ASP A 902 -26.90 6.45 18.18
C ASP A 902 -26.80 7.84 18.81
N ALA A 903 -26.74 7.90 20.15
CA ALA A 903 -26.78 9.14 20.92
C ALA A 903 -25.56 10.04 20.61
N GLU A 904 -24.40 9.43 20.42
CA GLU A 904 -23.15 10.08 20.08
C GLU A 904 -23.21 10.71 18.69
N SER A 905 -23.72 9.97 17.69
CA SER A 905 -23.95 10.53 16.34
C SER A 905 -25.01 11.62 16.33
N LYS A 906 -26.06 11.51 17.16
CA LYS A 906 -27.04 12.59 17.34
C LYS A 906 -26.37 13.84 17.91
N LYS A 907 -25.57 13.69 18.96
CA LYS A 907 -24.82 14.80 19.57
C LYS A 907 -23.84 15.43 18.59
N TYR A 908 -23.17 14.64 17.76
CA TYR A 908 -22.33 15.13 16.68
C TYR A 908 -23.11 16.08 15.75
N HIS A 909 -24.29 15.66 15.25
CA HIS A 909 -25.11 16.51 14.36
C HIS A 909 -25.58 17.78 15.07
N GLU A 910 -25.93 17.72 16.36
CA GLU A 910 -26.27 18.91 17.15
C GLU A 910 -25.12 19.92 17.25
N LEU A 911 -23.87 19.44 17.38
CA LEU A 911 -22.68 20.30 17.43
C LEU A 911 -22.42 20.98 16.08
N VAL A 912 -22.44 20.21 14.98
CA VAL A 912 -22.07 20.73 13.65
C VAL A 912 -23.20 21.50 12.95
N ASP A 913 -24.46 21.23 13.30
CA ASP A 913 -25.62 22.00 12.82
C ASP A 913 -25.85 23.28 13.64
N GLY A 914 -25.19 23.41 14.80
CA GLY A 914 -25.26 24.57 15.67
C GLY A 914 -24.62 25.81 15.07
N TRP A 915 -25.04 26.99 15.53
CA TRP A 915 -24.42 28.26 15.14
C TRP A 915 -23.20 28.52 16.01
N GLY A 916 -22.00 28.33 15.47
CA GLY A 916 -20.74 28.69 16.14
C GLY A 916 -19.67 27.61 16.05
N ARG A 917 -18.50 27.90 16.65
CA ARG A 917 -17.44 26.89 16.84
C ARG A 917 -17.60 26.23 18.20
N PHE A 918 -17.18 24.97 18.31
CA PHE A 918 -17.16 24.22 19.56
C PHE A 918 -15.76 23.63 19.81
N GLU A 919 -15.47 23.22 21.05
CA GLU A 919 -14.17 22.66 21.40
C GLU A 919 -13.96 21.31 20.71
N LEU A 920 -12.79 21.10 20.10
CA LEU A 920 -12.47 19.87 19.37
C LEU A 920 -12.59 18.62 20.27
N GLY A 921 -12.27 18.72 21.55
CA GLY A 921 -12.35 17.63 22.52
C GLY A 921 -13.76 17.10 22.75
N GLU A 922 -14.82 17.88 22.46
CA GLU A 922 -16.18 17.35 22.45
C GLU A 922 -16.35 16.21 21.43
N LEU A 923 -15.60 16.23 20.31
CA LEU A 923 -15.58 15.13 19.34
C LEU A 923 -14.80 13.92 19.83
N ALA A 924 -13.72 14.14 20.59
CA ALA A 924 -12.97 13.05 21.22
C ALA A 924 -13.80 12.35 22.31
N LYS A 925 -14.60 13.13 23.05
CA LYS A 925 -15.50 12.66 24.10
C LYS A 925 -16.65 11.81 23.58
N ILE A 926 -17.30 12.23 22.49
CA ILE A 926 -18.37 11.44 21.85
C ILE A 926 -17.84 10.40 20.86
N GLU A 927 -16.54 10.41 20.59
CA GLU A 927 -15.87 9.47 19.67
C GLU A 927 -16.41 9.53 18.24
N LYS A 928 -16.89 10.70 17.80
CA LYS A 928 -17.46 10.91 16.46
C LYS A 928 -16.84 12.07 15.71
N GLY A 929 -16.52 11.86 14.44
CA GLY A 929 -16.04 12.90 13.55
C GLY A 929 -15.97 12.45 12.09
N VAL A 930 -16.13 13.38 11.16
CA VAL A 930 -15.89 13.16 9.72
C VAL A 930 -14.42 13.46 9.38
N CYS A 931 -14.05 13.33 8.09
CA CYS A 931 -12.68 13.45 7.59
C CYS A 931 -11.91 14.64 8.14
N ARG A 932 -12.50 15.85 8.11
CA ARG A 932 -11.84 17.06 8.63
C ARG A 932 -11.47 16.95 10.11
N HIS A 933 -12.33 16.37 10.94
CA HIS A 933 -12.09 16.28 12.38
C HIS A 933 -11.00 15.26 12.68
N GLN A 934 -11.07 14.08 12.05
CA GLN A 934 -10.04 13.06 12.19
C GLN A 934 -8.68 13.57 11.69
N CYS A 935 -8.65 14.34 10.61
CA CYS A 935 -7.42 14.92 10.05
C CYS A 935 -6.79 15.95 11.00
N ILE A 936 -7.61 16.77 11.68
CA ILE A 936 -7.14 17.70 12.72
C ILE A 936 -6.53 16.92 13.90
N PHE A 937 -7.19 15.85 14.37
CA PHE A 937 -6.66 15.02 15.46
C PHE A 937 -5.32 14.37 15.09
N GLU A 938 -5.23 13.75 13.91
CA GLU A 938 -3.99 13.15 13.43
C GLU A 938 -2.88 14.21 13.28
N HIS A 939 -3.18 15.36 12.67
CA HIS A 939 -2.20 16.43 12.52
C HIS A 939 -1.68 16.95 13.88
N LEU A 940 -2.54 17.07 14.90
CA LEU A 940 -2.09 17.42 16.26
C LEU A 940 -1.16 16.34 16.84
N LEU A 941 -1.42 15.05 16.58
CA LEU A 941 -0.54 13.95 16.99
C LEU A 941 0.81 13.98 16.25
N LEU A 942 0.79 14.20 14.94
CA LEU A 942 2.01 14.32 14.12
C LEU A 942 2.85 15.52 14.54
N GLN A 943 2.22 16.67 14.79
CA GLN A 943 2.95 17.85 15.24
C GLN A 943 3.46 17.71 16.69
N ARG A 944 2.81 16.86 17.51
CA ARG A 944 3.26 16.43 18.84
C ARG A 944 4.44 15.45 18.76
N ALA A 945 4.47 14.61 17.72
CA ALA A 945 5.57 13.73 17.32
C ALA A 945 6.68 14.46 16.56
N GLY A 946 6.46 15.73 16.18
CA GLY A 946 7.33 16.57 15.35
C GLY A 946 7.64 15.96 13.98
N ILE A 947 6.62 15.36 13.38
CA ILE A 947 6.63 14.99 11.97
C ILE A 947 5.99 16.15 11.21
N ASP A 948 6.71 16.67 10.22
CA ASP A 948 6.21 17.74 9.36
C ASP A 948 4.97 17.25 8.63
N SER A 949 3.88 18.00 8.79
CA SER A 949 2.62 17.66 8.15
C SER A 949 1.83 18.91 7.77
N ARG A 950 1.14 18.85 6.64
CA ARG A 950 0.18 19.87 6.20
C ARG A 950 -1.18 19.24 5.92
N LEU A 951 -2.24 20.01 6.09
CA LEU A 951 -3.59 19.62 5.73
C LEU A 951 -3.81 19.91 4.25
N ALA A 952 -4.23 18.92 3.48
CA ALA A 952 -4.50 19.02 2.05
C ALA A 952 -5.94 18.59 1.75
N SER A 953 -6.62 19.27 0.83
CA SER A 953 -8.03 18.99 0.54
C SER A 953 -8.35 19.03 -0.95
N GLY A 954 -9.27 18.17 -1.35
CA GLY A 954 -9.71 18.09 -2.72
C GLY A 954 -10.84 17.10 -2.92
N ALA A 955 -10.84 16.43 -4.05
CA ALA A 955 -11.89 15.50 -4.43
C ALA A 955 -11.65 14.10 -3.86
N ALA A 956 -12.71 13.50 -3.29
CA ALA A 956 -12.83 12.07 -3.10
C ALA A 956 -13.60 11.46 -4.28
N ASN A 957 -12.87 10.88 -5.22
CA ASN A 957 -13.42 10.21 -6.38
C ASN A 957 -13.58 8.71 -6.15
N THR A 958 -14.36 8.06 -7.01
CA THR A 958 -14.32 6.60 -7.18
C THR A 958 -13.01 6.19 -7.86
N SER A 959 -12.69 4.88 -7.85
CA SER A 959 -11.58 4.35 -8.65
C SER A 959 -11.73 4.61 -10.15
N SER A 960 -12.96 4.89 -10.62
CA SER A 960 -13.28 5.32 -11.99
C SER A 960 -13.24 6.84 -12.20
N ASN A 961 -12.57 7.60 -11.34
CA ASN A 961 -12.45 9.07 -11.40
C ASN A 961 -13.76 9.87 -11.26
N LYS A 962 -14.85 9.22 -10.83
CA LYS A 962 -16.14 9.89 -10.63
C LYS A 962 -16.19 10.59 -9.27
N PHE A 963 -16.54 11.87 -9.23
CA PHE A 963 -16.63 12.68 -8.01
C PHE A 963 -17.68 12.13 -7.04
N ARG A 964 -17.33 11.95 -5.77
CA ARG A 964 -18.27 11.55 -4.70
C ARG A 964 -18.51 12.62 -3.65
N GLY A 965 -17.60 13.59 -3.56
CA GLY A 965 -17.61 14.66 -2.58
C GLY A 965 -16.21 15.18 -2.31
N TYR A 966 -16.12 16.16 -1.42
CA TYR A 966 -14.83 16.68 -0.97
C TYR A 966 -14.27 15.87 0.19
N HIS A 967 -12.95 15.84 0.27
CA HIS A 967 -12.20 15.15 1.31
C HIS A 967 -10.99 15.98 1.74
N ILE A 968 -10.43 15.63 2.88
CA ILE A 968 -9.24 16.26 3.46
C ILE A 968 -8.38 15.17 4.08
N TRP A 969 -7.09 15.28 3.88
CA TRP A 969 -6.08 14.32 4.29
C TRP A 969 -4.82 15.05 4.76
N THR A 970 -3.91 14.30 5.37
CA THR A 970 -2.66 14.83 5.90
C THR A 970 -1.54 14.50 4.94
N GLU A 971 -0.80 15.49 4.45
CA GLU A 971 0.48 15.24 3.80
C GLU A 971 1.59 15.32 4.83
N VAL A 972 2.58 14.44 4.71
CA VAL A 972 3.72 14.36 5.62
C VAL A 972 5.02 14.39 4.85
N THR A 973 6.02 15.07 5.39
CA THR A 973 7.40 15.06 4.89
C THR A 973 8.26 14.38 5.94
N LEU A 974 9.04 13.37 5.55
CA LEU A 974 9.85 12.58 6.45
C LEU A 974 11.32 13.04 6.46
N ALA A 975 12.12 12.44 7.34
CA ALA A 975 13.52 12.82 7.54
C ALA A 975 14.42 12.55 6.32
N ASP A 976 14.00 11.68 5.40
CA ASP A 976 14.70 11.38 4.14
C ASP A 976 14.24 12.29 2.99
N GLY A 977 13.40 13.29 3.25
CA GLY A 977 12.80 14.15 2.22
C GLY A 977 11.63 13.49 1.49
N GLY A 978 11.32 12.22 1.80
CA GLY A 978 10.18 11.51 1.23
C GLY A 978 8.86 12.15 1.64
N ARG A 979 7.96 12.31 0.67
CA ARG A 979 6.65 12.92 0.86
C ARG A 979 5.53 11.90 0.68
N TYR A 980 4.63 11.87 1.65
CA TYR A 980 3.56 10.88 1.73
C TYR A 980 2.24 11.53 2.08
N LEU A 981 1.15 10.82 1.79
CA LEU A 981 -0.19 11.14 2.21
C LEU A 981 -0.63 10.10 3.26
N SER A 982 -1.13 10.59 4.40
CA SER A 982 -1.86 9.82 5.41
C SER A 982 -3.35 10.19 5.36
N ASP A 983 -4.21 9.19 5.28
CA ASP A 983 -5.66 9.32 5.24
C ASP A 983 -6.32 8.32 6.18
N GLN A 984 -6.49 8.78 7.41
CA GLN A 984 -7.15 8.11 8.52
C GLN A 984 -8.61 7.73 8.25
N THR A 985 -9.28 8.35 7.29
CA THR A 985 -10.65 7.96 6.91
C THR A 985 -10.68 6.72 6.02
N TRP A 986 -9.62 6.48 5.23
CA TRP A 986 -9.53 5.34 4.32
C TRP A 986 -8.51 4.27 4.77
N ASP A 987 -7.93 4.44 5.97
CA ASP A 987 -6.94 3.52 6.55
C ASP A 987 -5.67 3.40 5.67
N ASP A 988 -5.23 4.53 5.11
CA ASP A 988 -4.09 4.63 4.20
C ASP A 988 -2.98 5.50 4.85
N PRO A 989 -1.98 4.92 5.56
CA PRO A 989 -1.11 5.70 6.46
C PRO A 989 0.05 6.44 5.78
N THR A 990 0.59 5.91 4.68
CA THR A 990 1.81 6.45 4.05
C THR A 990 1.83 6.17 2.54
N ILE A 991 0.89 6.75 1.79
CA ILE A 991 0.88 6.66 0.33
C ILE A 991 1.96 7.60 -0.23
N PRO A 992 2.92 7.16 -1.07
CA PRO A 992 3.84 8.07 -1.76
C PRO A 992 3.06 9.15 -2.50
N LEU A 993 3.39 10.42 -2.27
CA LEU A 993 2.53 11.53 -2.69
C LEU A 993 2.36 11.59 -4.22
N TRP A 994 3.46 11.73 -4.95
CA TRP A 994 3.41 11.90 -6.40
C TRP A 994 3.32 10.58 -7.15
N SER A 995 4.18 9.60 -6.84
CA SER A 995 4.15 8.28 -7.50
C SER A 995 2.95 7.40 -7.09
N GLY A 996 2.20 7.80 -6.05
CA GLY A 996 0.99 7.12 -5.59
C GLY A 996 -0.24 8.03 -5.64
N ALA A 997 -0.40 8.88 -4.63
CA ALA A 997 -1.64 9.61 -4.35
C ALA A 997 -2.11 10.52 -5.50
N TYR A 998 -1.19 11.22 -6.18
CA TYR A 998 -1.53 12.23 -7.19
C TYR A 998 -1.32 11.79 -8.64
N SER A 999 -0.57 10.71 -8.90
CA SER A 999 -0.43 10.16 -10.26
C SER A 999 -1.33 8.96 -10.54
N VAL A 1000 -1.33 7.95 -9.66
CA VAL A 1000 -2.00 6.67 -9.90
C VAL A 1000 -3.37 6.63 -9.21
N ASP A 1001 -3.48 7.17 -8.00
CA ASP A 1001 -4.71 7.11 -7.22
C ASP A 1001 -5.72 8.18 -7.65
N LYS A 1002 -6.50 7.85 -8.69
CA LYS A 1002 -7.58 8.72 -9.17
C LYS A 1002 -8.66 9.02 -8.12
N ARG A 1003 -8.67 8.33 -6.96
CA ARG A 1003 -9.61 8.61 -5.87
C ARG A 1003 -9.31 9.93 -5.16
N ARG A 1004 -8.09 10.47 -5.25
CA ARG A 1004 -7.66 11.70 -4.58
C ARG A 1004 -7.10 12.67 -5.59
N VAL A 1005 -7.68 13.86 -5.66
CA VAL A 1005 -7.15 14.95 -6.48
C VAL A 1005 -7.16 16.20 -5.62
N GLU A 1006 -5.99 16.71 -5.25
CA GLU A 1006 -5.91 17.95 -4.46
C GLU A 1006 -6.46 19.14 -5.25
N MET A 1007 -7.22 19.98 -4.56
CA MET A 1007 -7.67 21.27 -5.06
C MET A 1007 -6.95 22.36 -4.27
N TYR A 1008 -5.83 22.86 -4.78
CA TYR A 1008 -5.01 23.79 -4.02
C TYR A 1008 -5.76 25.05 -3.57
N ASN A 1009 -6.70 25.55 -4.38
CA ASN A 1009 -7.55 26.69 -3.98
C ASN A 1009 -8.41 26.41 -2.73
N ARG A 1010 -8.76 25.15 -2.48
CA ARG A 1010 -9.49 24.70 -1.30
C ARG A 1010 -8.54 24.54 -0.13
N THR A 1011 -7.38 23.91 -0.35
CA THR A 1011 -6.30 23.82 0.65
C THR A 1011 -5.90 25.22 1.15
N ALA A 1012 -5.66 26.16 0.24
CA ALA A 1012 -5.23 27.51 0.56
C ALA A 1012 -6.26 28.35 1.37
N ARG A 1013 -7.53 27.91 1.46
CA ARG A 1013 -8.51 28.56 2.35
C ARG A 1013 -8.21 28.28 3.82
N TYR A 1014 -7.50 27.19 4.10
CA TYR A 1014 -7.12 26.81 5.45
C TYR A 1014 -5.85 27.51 5.91
N ASP A 1015 -4.94 27.83 5.00
CA ASP A 1015 -3.70 28.55 5.30
C ASP A 1015 -3.94 29.84 6.11
N GLY A 1016 -4.97 30.63 5.76
CA GLY A 1016 -5.31 31.85 6.50
C GLY A 1016 -6.04 31.63 7.83
N GLN A 1017 -6.46 30.40 8.13
CA GLN A 1017 -7.12 30.01 9.39
C GLN A 1017 -6.14 29.38 10.38
N ILE A 1018 -4.94 29.03 9.91
CA ILE A 1018 -3.89 28.33 10.64
C ILE A 1018 -2.71 29.31 10.81
N GLU A 1019 -1.96 29.21 11.91
CA GLU A 1019 -0.69 29.94 12.00
C GLU A 1019 0.31 29.26 11.05
N LEU A 1020 0.78 29.97 10.01
CA LEU A 1020 1.80 29.52 9.07
C LEU A 1020 3.20 29.90 9.54
#